data_AF-W6Y0A4-F1
#
_entry.id   AF-W6Y0A4-F1
#
_cell.length_a   1.000
_cell.length_b   1.000
_cell.length_c   1.000
_cell.angle_alpha   90.00
_cell.angle_beta   90.00
_cell.angle_gamma   90.00
#
_symmetry.space_group_name_H-M   'P 1'
#
loop_
_entity.id
_entity.type
_entity.pdbx_description
1 polymer ?
#
loop_
_entity_poly.entity_id
_entity_poly.type
_entity_poly.pdbx_seq_one_letter_code
_entity_poly.pdbx_strand_id
1 'polypeptide(L)'
;MLGFLAKESIEEYSMQAATFKPTKLSMDGLTSHGAKIRIQGDFTMDASKVKKQSVRNLGRFGTWVAHEAETGPFDAEVYLPEYGNILVGTASIPGVKVDIRNGHTTHVVFDATVQPGSLDGIRNIAEDWIDGRLGQIRLKAKALVPLKSGLIHIGKQLIEQSVVFQGGDIPALPHYNITKLNLGEAKHDQKGLAADATIVVENDFPVDITLPSVAVDVGIQGCSADTFLMVGTAQTGQLHVKPNSDVKVDVNGNVEKISNLVTEVCPNTAKSPLDTFLGDYMKGEDSTIYINCCKFPDPTAPDWARDLLKDIIVPIPFVGKSMGNLIKNFSLADMHFSLPNPFAEPDTPEAAPKISGIVNVDIGLPNEMNFPINVTQVKADADIYYHKKILGKLNLEKWQKANSTRVEGHGSEGPSLLVRSVIKDAPIKIVDDDLFSEVVQALLFGGKSVLMDLKAAVSVSVDTPMGKLAVRGIPAQGVVPVKPIRHGNDSEPGHGDGKESALNVKVGNMAIVDTSPTSLTITAMVNFTNPTNYSATIPYFNVNVLANGSHIGSATVKDMEVVPGNNTNHLVSLHWDPYEYGGHKGKEIGAELLSQYISGFNTSITVQAHEQSVPAAPYIGRLLSRFPIERPMPHLSTPKKPSDGDEDEDPDDDGKSHFIRSTTMHLISSTAVFTLASPFRSTTLYLTNMNATAYHDGHVAGKILYDLPFAVPPGLSESPHLPVDWSFGSLGYDAIKKALGGQLKLSAFAYVGVRIGEWRENVWFKGGKIGANVRL
;
A
#
# COMPACT_ATOMS: atom_id res chain seq x y z
N MET A 1 -93.20 19.11 5.36
CA MET A 1 -92.04 18.56 6.11
C MET A 1 -91.61 17.17 5.64
N LEU A 2 -92.51 16.19 5.49
CA LEU A 2 -92.16 14.80 5.10
C LEU A 2 -91.44 14.64 3.75
N GLY A 3 -91.75 15.45 2.73
CA GLY A 3 -91.08 15.39 1.41
C GLY A 3 -89.63 15.90 1.40
N PHE A 4 -89.28 16.82 2.31
CA PHE A 4 -87.91 17.34 2.43
C PHE A 4 -87.00 16.36 3.19
N LEU A 5 -87.51 15.77 4.29
CA LEU A 5 -86.80 14.75 5.06
C LEU A 5 -86.50 13.49 4.24
N ALA A 6 -87.36 13.13 3.28
CA ALA A 6 -87.15 11.98 2.41
C ALA A 6 -85.96 12.18 1.45
N LYS A 7 -85.80 13.38 0.85
CA LYS A 7 -84.71 13.68 -0.07
C LYS A 7 -83.35 13.66 0.65
N GLU A 8 -83.28 14.33 1.79
CA GLU A 8 -82.06 14.40 2.61
C GLU A 8 -81.66 13.02 3.16
N SER A 9 -82.64 12.18 3.54
CA SER A 9 -82.37 10.81 3.99
C SER A 9 -81.92 9.88 2.85
N ILE A 10 -82.45 10.03 1.63
CA ILE A 10 -82.02 9.22 0.47
C ILE A 10 -80.59 9.60 0.06
N GLU A 11 -80.25 10.88 0.11
CA GLU A 11 -78.90 11.39 -0.11
C GLU A 11 -77.92 10.85 0.94
N GLU A 12 -78.27 10.93 2.23
CA GLU A 12 -77.47 10.38 3.34
C GLU A 12 -77.26 8.86 3.19
N TYR A 13 -78.29 8.11 2.76
CA TYR A 13 -78.19 6.66 2.52
C TYR A 13 -77.24 6.35 1.35
N SER A 14 -77.37 7.06 0.23
CA SER A 14 -76.62 6.78 -0.99
C SER A 14 -75.12 7.04 -0.80
N MET A 15 -74.77 8.09 -0.04
CA MET A 15 -73.39 8.39 0.32
C MET A 15 -72.77 7.36 1.29
N GLN A 16 -73.56 6.83 2.23
CA GLN A 16 -73.04 5.89 3.24
C GLN A 16 -73.03 4.43 2.77
N ALA A 17 -73.97 4.03 1.90
CA ALA A 17 -74.14 2.64 1.47
C ALA A 17 -73.32 2.28 0.23
N ALA A 18 -73.03 3.22 -0.66
CA ALA A 18 -72.32 2.95 -1.91
C ALA A 18 -70.86 2.57 -1.66
N THR A 19 -70.39 1.49 -2.28
CA THR A 19 -68.98 1.07 -2.26
C THR A 19 -68.57 0.64 -3.66
N PHE A 20 -67.43 1.14 -4.12
CA PHE A 20 -66.81 0.73 -5.38
C PHE A 20 -65.43 0.14 -5.09
N LYS A 21 -65.16 -1.09 -5.55
CA LYS A 21 -63.87 -1.75 -5.44
C LYS A 21 -63.26 -1.95 -6.82
N PRO A 22 -62.16 -1.25 -7.17
CA PRO A 22 -61.49 -1.46 -8.46
C PRO A 22 -60.85 -2.85 -8.50
N THR A 23 -61.00 -3.57 -9.61
CA THR A 23 -60.43 -4.91 -9.84
C THR A 23 -59.31 -4.88 -10.87
N LYS A 24 -59.39 -4.01 -11.88
CA LYS A 24 -58.33 -3.78 -12.87
C LYS A 24 -58.34 -2.34 -13.35
N LEU A 25 -57.17 -1.72 -13.39
CA LEU A 25 -56.95 -0.41 -14.00
C LEU A 25 -55.96 -0.59 -15.16
N SER A 26 -56.39 -0.30 -16.38
CA SER A 26 -55.52 -0.37 -17.56
C SER A 26 -55.46 0.98 -18.26
N MET A 27 -54.27 1.42 -18.63
CA MET A 27 -54.08 2.68 -19.35
C MET A 27 -53.84 2.41 -20.83
N ASP A 28 -54.79 2.81 -21.68
CA ASP A 28 -54.77 2.63 -23.15
C ASP A 28 -53.98 3.76 -23.85
N GLY A 29 -52.81 4.10 -23.30
CA GLY A 29 -51.87 5.07 -23.87
C GLY A 29 -52.03 6.52 -23.40
N LEU A 30 -50.98 7.30 -23.65
CA LEU A 30 -50.92 8.74 -23.37
C LEU A 30 -51.38 9.51 -24.62
N THR A 31 -52.31 10.45 -24.45
CA THR A 31 -52.77 11.34 -25.52
C THR A 31 -52.29 12.76 -25.28
N SER A 32 -52.37 13.62 -26.31
CA SER A 32 -52.04 15.04 -26.19
C SER A 32 -52.88 15.80 -25.15
N HIS A 33 -54.04 15.24 -24.76
CA HIS A 33 -55.00 15.87 -23.85
C HIS A 33 -55.27 15.02 -22.60
N GLY A 34 -54.36 14.14 -22.20
CA GLY A 34 -54.49 13.29 -21.00
C GLY A 34 -54.30 11.80 -21.27
N ALA A 35 -54.56 10.96 -20.27
CA ALA A 35 -54.47 9.51 -20.37
C ALA A 35 -55.86 8.87 -20.49
N LYS A 36 -56.00 7.88 -21.39
CA LYS A 36 -57.23 7.07 -21.46
C LYS A 36 -57.09 5.89 -20.50
N ILE A 37 -57.94 5.84 -19.48
CA ILE A 37 -57.91 4.81 -18.45
C ILE A 37 -59.19 3.98 -18.54
N ARG A 38 -59.03 2.68 -18.76
CA ARG A 38 -60.10 1.71 -18.63
C ARG A 38 -60.15 1.20 -17.21
N ILE A 39 -61.28 1.44 -16.56
CA ILE A 39 -61.54 1.09 -15.15
C ILE A 39 -62.49 -0.10 -15.12
N GLN A 40 -62.12 -1.14 -14.39
CA GLN A 40 -62.97 -2.28 -14.07
C GLN A 40 -63.12 -2.38 -12.55
N GLY A 41 -64.33 -2.62 -12.06
CA GLY A 41 -64.55 -2.77 -10.64
C GLY A 41 -65.97 -3.16 -10.27
N ASP A 42 -66.13 -3.51 -8.99
CA ASP A 42 -67.38 -3.99 -8.43
C ASP A 42 -68.05 -2.90 -7.60
N PHE A 43 -69.25 -2.49 -8.03
CA PHE A 43 -70.11 -1.58 -7.30
C PHE A 43 -71.10 -2.35 -6.45
N THR A 44 -71.22 -2.02 -5.16
CA THR A 44 -72.19 -2.65 -4.24
C THR A 44 -72.85 -1.61 -3.34
N MET A 45 -74.15 -1.72 -3.14
CA MET A 45 -74.88 -0.96 -2.11
C MET A 45 -74.99 -1.78 -0.82
N ASP A 46 -74.36 -1.33 0.26
CA ASP A 46 -74.38 -1.99 1.56
C ASP A 46 -75.03 -1.11 2.65
N ALA A 47 -76.31 -1.36 2.89
CA ALA A 47 -77.09 -0.67 3.91
C ALA A 47 -76.59 -0.90 5.34
N SER A 48 -75.75 -1.92 5.59
CA SER A 48 -75.20 -2.17 6.93
C SER A 48 -74.26 -1.04 7.38
N LYS A 49 -73.65 -0.33 6.42
CA LYS A 49 -72.75 0.82 6.64
C LYS A 49 -73.48 2.10 7.08
N VAL A 50 -74.81 2.15 6.93
CA VAL A 50 -75.62 3.33 7.23
C VAL A 50 -75.92 3.39 8.74
N LYS A 51 -75.46 4.46 9.40
CA LYS A 51 -75.49 4.56 10.87
C LYS A 51 -76.90 4.71 11.45
N LYS A 52 -77.77 5.50 10.81
CA LYS A 52 -79.13 5.78 11.29
C LYS A 52 -80.12 4.73 10.78
N GLN A 53 -80.84 4.07 11.69
CA GLN A 53 -81.82 3.04 11.33
C GLN A 53 -82.98 3.57 10.48
N SER A 54 -83.44 4.79 10.72
CA SER A 54 -84.49 5.45 9.92
C SER A 54 -84.04 5.66 8.47
N VAL A 55 -82.83 6.20 8.28
CA VAL A 55 -82.20 6.41 6.96
C VAL A 55 -81.95 5.07 6.25
N ARG A 56 -81.48 4.07 6.99
CA ARG A 56 -81.25 2.71 6.47
C ARG A 56 -82.53 2.06 5.95
N ASN A 57 -83.61 2.11 6.72
CA ASN A 57 -84.88 1.49 6.34
C ASN A 57 -85.53 2.24 5.18
N LEU A 58 -85.49 3.57 5.17
CA LEU A 58 -86.03 4.40 4.09
C LEU A 58 -85.23 4.23 2.81
N GLY A 59 -83.90 4.14 2.90
CA GLY A 59 -83.02 3.92 1.76
C GLY A 59 -83.12 2.50 1.18
N ARG A 60 -83.28 1.46 2.01
CA ARG A 60 -83.59 0.09 1.55
C ARG A 60 -84.90 0.04 0.79
N PHE A 61 -85.92 0.73 1.28
CA PHE A 61 -87.21 0.82 0.59
C PHE A 61 -87.08 1.58 -0.74
N GLY A 62 -86.39 2.73 -0.74
CA GLY A 62 -86.17 3.54 -1.95
C GLY A 62 -85.37 2.80 -3.03
N THR A 63 -84.29 2.12 -2.64
CA THR A 63 -83.47 1.32 -3.55
C THR A 63 -84.18 0.06 -4.04
N TRP A 64 -85.04 -0.55 -3.23
CA TRP A 64 -85.90 -1.66 -3.65
C TRP A 64 -86.92 -1.25 -4.71
N VAL A 65 -87.44 -0.02 -4.67
CA VAL A 65 -88.35 0.49 -5.71
C VAL A 65 -87.59 0.89 -6.98
N ALA A 66 -86.51 1.66 -6.84
CA ALA A 66 -85.78 2.22 -7.97
C ALA A 66 -85.00 1.18 -8.80
N HIS A 67 -84.55 0.09 -8.18
CA HIS A 67 -83.75 -1.00 -8.76
C HIS A 67 -82.38 -0.59 -9.33
N GLU A 68 -82.32 0.39 -10.21
CA GLU A 68 -81.13 0.81 -10.95
C GLU A 68 -80.95 2.34 -10.88
N ALA A 69 -79.70 2.78 -10.87
CA ALA A 69 -79.32 4.16 -11.10
C ALA A 69 -78.33 4.26 -12.26
N GLU A 70 -78.48 5.30 -13.08
CA GLU A 70 -77.55 5.63 -14.15
C GLU A 70 -77.02 7.05 -13.94
N THR A 71 -75.70 7.20 -13.98
CA THR A 71 -75.05 8.51 -14.02
C THR A 71 -75.06 9.04 -15.45
N GLY A 72 -75.23 10.34 -15.65
CA GLY A 72 -74.86 10.99 -16.92
C GLY A 72 -73.32 11.12 -17.03
N PRO A 73 -72.77 11.57 -18.17
CA PRO A 73 -71.37 11.96 -18.25
C PRO A 73 -71.06 13.10 -17.27
N PHE A 74 -69.94 13.02 -16.56
CA PHE A 74 -69.52 14.05 -15.61
C PHE A 74 -68.00 14.12 -15.49
N ASP A 75 -67.51 15.28 -15.05
CA ASP A 75 -66.11 15.48 -14.71
C ASP A 75 -65.93 15.42 -13.20
N ALA A 76 -64.92 14.67 -12.76
CA ALA A 76 -64.51 14.55 -11.37
C ALA A 76 -63.14 15.21 -11.18
N GLU A 77 -63.09 16.23 -10.33
CA GLU A 77 -61.88 16.98 -9.99
C GLU A 77 -61.28 16.43 -8.70
N VAL A 78 -59.99 16.12 -8.70
CA VAL A 78 -59.28 15.60 -7.53
C VAL A 78 -58.35 16.67 -6.99
N TYR A 79 -58.55 17.04 -5.72
CA TYR A 79 -57.78 18.07 -5.02
C TYR A 79 -56.94 17.49 -3.89
N LEU A 80 -55.84 18.18 -3.57
CA LEU A 80 -55.01 17.91 -2.39
C LEU A 80 -55.00 19.12 -1.45
N PRO A 81 -55.82 19.08 -0.37
CA PRO A 81 -55.94 20.18 0.57
C PRO A 81 -54.62 20.53 1.27
N GLU A 82 -53.80 19.54 1.62
CA GLU A 82 -52.54 19.73 2.35
C GLU A 82 -51.48 20.50 1.56
N TYR A 83 -51.60 20.52 0.23
CA TYR A 83 -50.69 21.22 -0.68
C TYR A 83 -51.29 22.54 -1.20
N GLY A 84 -52.09 23.24 -0.38
CA GLY A 84 -52.73 24.49 -0.79
C GLY A 84 -53.95 24.29 -1.70
N ASN A 85 -54.63 23.14 -1.58
CA ASN A 85 -55.80 22.77 -2.37
C ASN A 85 -55.54 22.74 -3.88
N ILE A 86 -54.38 22.21 -4.29
CA ILE A 86 -54.03 22.04 -5.70
C ILE A 86 -54.97 21.05 -6.38
N LEU A 87 -55.27 21.28 -7.66
CA LEU A 87 -55.96 20.32 -8.52
C LEU A 87 -54.93 19.32 -9.04
N VAL A 88 -55.05 18.05 -8.69
CA VAL A 88 -54.21 16.94 -9.16
C VAL A 88 -54.59 16.51 -10.57
N GLY A 89 -55.89 16.50 -10.86
CA GLY A 89 -56.37 16.15 -12.18
C GLY A 89 -57.88 16.11 -12.27
N THR A 90 -58.36 16.02 -13.50
CA THR A 90 -59.77 15.95 -13.85
C THR A 90 -60.02 14.66 -14.62
N ALA A 91 -60.91 13.81 -14.11
CA ALA A 91 -61.33 12.59 -14.77
C ALA A 91 -62.70 12.79 -15.41
N SER A 92 -62.77 12.71 -16.74
CA SER A 92 -64.02 12.71 -17.48
C SER A 92 -64.57 11.28 -17.56
N ILE A 93 -65.67 11.05 -16.86
CA ILE A 93 -66.27 9.73 -16.65
C ILE A 93 -67.56 9.64 -17.47
N PRO A 94 -67.74 8.61 -18.32
CA PRO A 94 -68.98 8.40 -19.05
C PRO A 94 -70.14 8.02 -18.12
N GLY A 95 -71.36 8.00 -18.65
CA GLY A 95 -72.50 7.52 -17.88
C GLY A 95 -72.37 6.04 -17.50
N VAL A 96 -72.55 5.73 -16.22
CA VAL A 96 -72.41 4.39 -15.66
C VAL A 96 -73.75 3.95 -15.07
N LYS A 97 -74.18 2.74 -15.43
CA LYS A 97 -75.41 2.13 -14.93
C LYS A 97 -75.09 1.05 -13.89
N VAL A 98 -75.71 1.14 -12.71
CA VAL A 98 -75.48 0.22 -11.59
C VAL A 98 -76.80 -0.21 -10.92
N ASP A 99 -76.82 -1.46 -10.43
CA ASP A 99 -77.88 -1.94 -9.53
C ASP A 99 -77.66 -1.33 -8.13
N ILE A 100 -78.68 -0.67 -7.62
CA ILE A 100 -78.62 0.02 -6.32
C ILE A 100 -79.34 -0.76 -5.22
N ARG A 101 -79.89 -1.94 -5.50
CA ARG A 101 -80.53 -2.77 -4.48
C ARG A 101 -79.50 -3.20 -3.44
N ASN A 102 -79.91 -3.10 -2.18
CA ASN A 102 -79.06 -3.47 -1.06
C ASN A 102 -78.54 -4.93 -1.19
N GLY A 103 -77.23 -5.10 -1.14
CA GLY A 103 -76.54 -6.40 -1.21
C GLY A 103 -76.25 -6.90 -2.63
N HIS A 104 -76.67 -6.19 -3.67
CA HIS A 104 -76.33 -6.54 -5.05
C HIS A 104 -75.01 -5.90 -5.48
N THR A 105 -74.18 -6.71 -6.15
CA THR A 105 -72.91 -6.27 -6.73
C THR A 105 -73.04 -6.20 -8.25
N THR A 106 -72.73 -5.05 -8.83
CA THR A 106 -72.65 -4.84 -10.29
C THR A 106 -71.19 -4.72 -10.70
N HIS A 107 -70.75 -5.55 -11.65
CA HIS A 107 -69.44 -5.38 -12.27
C HIS A 107 -69.52 -4.29 -13.33
N VAL A 108 -68.69 -3.26 -13.20
CA VAL A 108 -68.69 -2.08 -14.05
C VAL A 108 -67.39 -1.99 -14.82
N VAL A 109 -67.48 -1.75 -16.12
CA VAL A 109 -66.34 -1.46 -16.99
C VAL A 109 -66.61 -0.18 -17.77
N PHE A 110 -65.72 0.80 -17.68
CA PHE A 110 -65.82 2.05 -18.43
C PHE A 110 -64.46 2.64 -18.78
N ASP A 111 -64.42 3.42 -19.85
CA ASP A 111 -63.23 4.18 -20.26
C ASP A 111 -63.40 5.64 -19.80
N ALA A 112 -62.49 6.12 -18.96
CA ALA A 112 -62.40 7.51 -18.52
C ALA A 112 -61.18 8.19 -19.13
N THR A 113 -61.30 9.49 -19.42
CA THR A 113 -60.16 10.31 -19.86
C THR A 113 -59.70 11.16 -18.70
N VAL A 114 -58.44 11.01 -18.28
CA VAL A 114 -57.88 11.74 -17.13
C VAL A 114 -56.87 12.76 -17.61
N GLN A 115 -57.07 14.01 -17.18
CA GLN A 115 -56.19 15.14 -17.45
C GLN A 115 -55.40 15.52 -16.21
N PRO A 116 -54.07 15.72 -16.31
CA PRO A 116 -53.29 16.26 -15.20
C PRO A 116 -53.73 17.69 -14.90
N GLY A 117 -53.75 18.06 -13.62
CA GLY A 117 -54.04 19.41 -13.16
C GLY A 117 -52.76 20.26 -13.08
N SER A 118 -52.37 20.62 -11.86
CA SER A 118 -51.14 21.36 -11.59
C SER A 118 -49.92 20.44 -11.68
N LEU A 119 -49.16 20.56 -12.77
CA LEU A 119 -47.91 19.79 -12.96
C LEU A 119 -46.91 20.04 -11.84
N ASP A 120 -46.66 21.30 -11.46
CA ASP A 120 -45.75 21.65 -10.37
C ASP A 120 -46.23 21.11 -9.02
N GLY A 121 -47.55 21.16 -8.78
CA GLY A 121 -48.14 20.60 -7.57
C GLY A 121 -47.94 19.08 -7.48
N ILE A 122 -48.20 18.35 -8.57
CA ILE A 122 -47.98 16.90 -8.65
C ILE A 122 -46.50 16.56 -8.46
N ARG A 123 -45.57 17.34 -9.03
CA ARG A 123 -44.12 17.13 -8.87
C ARG A 123 -43.69 17.25 -7.41
N ASN A 124 -44.10 18.31 -6.70
CA ASN A 124 -43.74 18.49 -5.29
C ASN A 124 -44.19 17.32 -4.41
N ILE A 125 -45.34 16.72 -4.73
CA ILE A 125 -45.86 15.54 -4.01
C ILE A 125 -45.05 14.30 -4.36
N ALA A 126 -44.70 14.13 -5.63
CA ALA A 126 -43.85 13.02 -6.06
C ALA A 126 -42.46 13.11 -5.37
N GLU A 127 -41.88 14.30 -5.25
CA GLU A 127 -40.65 14.55 -4.52
C GLU A 127 -40.78 14.20 -3.04
N ASP A 128 -41.82 14.69 -2.35
CA ASP A 128 -42.07 14.35 -0.94
C ASP A 128 -42.31 12.85 -0.71
N TRP A 129 -42.91 12.17 -1.69
CA TRP A 129 -43.10 10.72 -1.67
C TRP A 129 -41.78 9.96 -1.86
N ILE A 130 -40.97 10.37 -2.84
CA ILE A 130 -39.64 9.78 -3.12
C ILE A 130 -38.69 9.99 -1.94
N ASP A 131 -38.71 11.18 -1.33
CA ASP A 131 -37.90 11.53 -0.16
C ASP A 131 -38.41 10.88 1.15
N GLY A 132 -39.56 10.19 1.10
CA GLY A 132 -40.19 9.59 2.29
C GLY A 132 -40.71 10.60 3.32
N ARG A 133 -40.87 11.87 2.94
CA ARG A 133 -41.41 12.95 3.81
C ARG A 133 -42.94 12.93 3.91
N LEU A 134 -43.60 12.20 3.01
CA LEU A 134 -45.05 12.16 2.91
C LEU A 134 -45.67 11.26 3.99
N GLY A 135 -46.07 11.86 5.12
CA GLY A 135 -46.65 11.11 6.26
C GLY A 135 -48.17 10.87 6.18
N GLN A 136 -48.92 11.83 5.63
CA GLN A 136 -50.37 11.75 5.46
C GLN A 136 -50.80 12.58 4.25
N ILE A 137 -51.70 12.04 3.43
CA ILE A 137 -52.25 12.72 2.26
C ILE A 137 -53.77 12.55 2.20
N ARG A 138 -54.52 13.63 1.96
CA ARG A 138 -55.98 13.58 1.79
C ARG A 138 -56.36 13.92 0.37
N LEU A 139 -56.79 12.93 -0.40
CA LEU A 139 -57.38 13.17 -1.71
C LEU A 139 -58.84 13.61 -1.52
N LYS A 140 -59.18 14.81 -1.98
CA LYS A 140 -60.55 15.33 -2.01
C LYS A 140 -61.07 15.33 -3.45
N ALA A 141 -61.91 14.36 -3.79
CA ALA A 141 -62.62 14.32 -5.06
C ALA A 141 -63.92 15.14 -4.98
N LYS A 142 -64.18 15.95 -6.01
CA LYS A 142 -65.42 16.70 -6.20
C LYS A 142 -65.98 16.42 -7.58
N ALA A 143 -67.25 16.06 -7.66
CA ALA A 143 -67.92 15.82 -8.93
C ALA A 143 -69.38 16.29 -8.86
N LEU A 144 -69.86 16.91 -9.94
CA LEU A 144 -71.27 17.24 -10.10
C LEU A 144 -71.93 16.15 -10.95
N VAL A 145 -72.51 15.14 -10.30
CA VAL A 145 -73.00 13.92 -10.96
C VAL A 145 -74.47 14.07 -11.34
N PRO A 146 -74.84 14.01 -12.64
CA PRO A 146 -76.23 13.90 -13.06
C PRO A 146 -76.74 12.50 -12.78
N LEU A 147 -77.86 12.36 -12.07
CA LEU A 147 -78.45 11.05 -11.73
C LEU A 147 -79.83 10.89 -12.35
N LYS A 148 -80.10 9.70 -12.87
CA LYS A 148 -81.43 9.26 -13.31
C LYS A 148 -81.70 7.83 -12.84
N SER A 149 -82.97 7.50 -12.61
CA SER A 149 -83.43 6.15 -12.32
C SER A 149 -84.63 5.85 -13.23
N GLY A 150 -84.45 4.93 -14.17
CA GLY A 150 -85.43 4.67 -15.23
C GLY A 150 -85.76 5.93 -16.04
N LEU A 151 -87.04 6.30 -16.07
CA LEU A 151 -87.54 7.50 -16.77
C LEU A 151 -87.48 8.79 -15.91
N ILE A 152 -87.10 8.68 -14.62
CA ILE A 152 -87.16 9.79 -13.67
C ILE A 152 -85.76 10.42 -13.53
N HIS A 153 -85.65 11.71 -13.88
CA HIS A 153 -84.45 12.50 -13.68
C HIS A 153 -84.40 13.02 -12.24
N ILE A 154 -83.37 12.63 -11.49
CA ILE A 154 -83.21 12.95 -10.06
C ILE A 154 -82.54 14.33 -9.89
N GLY A 155 -81.83 14.80 -10.93
CA GLY A 155 -81.14 16.10 -10.97
C GLY A 155 -79.63 15.93 -10.93
N LYS A 156 -78.91 17.03 -10.70
CA LYS A 156 -77.45 17.02 -10.48
C LYS A 156 -77.16 17.07 -8.99
N GLN A 157 -76.31 16.17 -8.51
CA GLN A 157 -75.86 16.13 -7.13
C GLN A 157 -74.37 16.42 -7.05
N LEU A 158 -73.98 17.29 -6.12
CA LEU A 158 -72.58 17.52 -5.81
C LEU A 158 -72.12 16.41 -4.86
N ILE A 159 -71.20 15.58 -5.34
CA ILE A 159 -70.58 14.52 -4.55
C ILE A 159 -69.18 15.00 -4.19
N GLU A 160 -68.93 15.18 -2.89
CA GLU A 160 -67.59 15.40 -2.36
C GLU A 160 -67.18 14.18 -1.55
N GLN A 161 -66.09 13.52 -1.97
CA GLN A 161 -65.51 12.40 -1.25
C GLN A 161 -64.09 12.75 -0.84
N SER A 162 -63.71 12.43 0.39
CA SER A 162 -62.32 12.57 0.85
C SER A 162 -61.79 11.23 1.30
N VAL A 163 -60.65 10.83 0.76
CA VAL A 163 -59.91 9.64 1.18
C VAL A 163 -58.62 10.12 1.81
N VAL A 164 -58.35 9.66 3.03
CA VAL A 164 -57.11 9.96 3.75
C VAL A 164 -56.26 8.71 3.75
N PHE A 165 -55.02 8.84 3.29
CA PHE A 165 -53.99 7.81 3.41
C PHE A 165 -53.04 8.22 4.53
N GLN A 166 -52.77 7.33 5.48
CA GLN A 166 -51.88 7.57 6.61
C GLN A 166 -50.76 6.52 6.60
N GLY A 167 -49.51 6.94 6.78
CA GLY A 167 -48.35 6.09 7.04
C GLY A 167 -48.27 4.82 6.17
N GLY A 168 -48.81 3.71 6.67
CA GLY A 168 -48.80 2.41 5.99
C GLY A 168 -49.77 2.24 4.80
N ASP A 169 -50.75 3.13 4.65
CA ASP A 169 -51.67 3.12 3.49
C ASP A 169 -51.09 3.88 2.28
N ILE A 170 -50.01 4.63 2.47
CA ILE A 170 -49.28 5.30 1.40
C ILE A 170 -48.36 4.24 0.77
N PRO A 171 -48.47 3.97 -0.55
CA PRO A 171 -47.65 2.96 -1.16
C PRO A 171 -46.16 3.29 -1.00
N ALA A 172 -45.34 2.31 -0.61
CA ALA A 172 -43.90 2.49 -0.59
C ALA A 172 -43.33 2.50 -2.01
N LEU A 173 -42.11 3.01 -2.17
CA LEU A 173 -41.35 2.79 -3.40
C LEU A 173 -41.17 1.27 -3.59
N PRO A 174 -41.46 0.74 -4.80
CA PRO A 174 -41.39 -0.69 -5.03
C PRO A 174 -39.98 -1.22 -4.81
N HIS A 175 -39.88 -2.38 -4.17
CA HIS A 175 -38.61 -3.06 -3.98
C HIS A 175 -38.05 -3.51 -5.32
N TYR A 176 -36.73 -3.49 -5.45
CA TYR A 176 -36.05 -3.93 -6.66
C TYR A 176 -34.80 -4.74 -6.33
N ASN A 177 -34.42 -5.61 -7.26
CA ASN A 177 -33.23 -6.45 -7.16
C ASN A 177 -32.45 -6.45 -8.47
N ILE A 178 -31.14 -6.21 -8.40
CA ILE A 178 -30.24 -6.26 -9.57
C ILE A 178 -29.74 -7.71 -9.72
N THR A 179 -30.36 -8.45 -10.63
CA THR A 179 -30.06 -9.88 -10.85
C THR A 179 -28.82 -10.11 -11.71
N LYS A 180 -28.45 -9.14 -12.55
CA LYS A 180 -27.27 -9.20 -13.41
C LYS A 180 -26.70 -7.81 -13.60
N LEU A 181 -25.38 -7.68 -13.50
CA LEU A 181 -24.62 -6.48 -13.85
C LEU A 181 -23.35 -6.90 -14.57
N ASN A 182 -23.09 -6.32 -15.73
CA ASN A 182 -21.86 -6.53 -16.49
C ASN A 182 -21.35 -5.18 -16.97
N LEU A 183 -20.09 -4.87 -16.65
CA LEU A 183 -19.41 -3.65 -17.08
C LEU A 183 -18.37 -4.03 -18.13
N GLY A 184 -18.45 -3.44 -19.31
CA GLY A 184 -17.54 -3.72 -20.42
C GLY A 184 -17.24 -2.48 -21.24
N GLU A 185 -16.34 -2.62 -22.22
CA GLU A 185 -16.15 -1.54 -23.20
C GLU A 185 -17.42 -1.32 -24.02
N ALA A 186 -17.72 -0.04 -24.29
CA ALA A 186 -18.78 0.32 -25.22
C ALA A 186 -18.50 -0.29 -26.60
N LYS A 187 -19.52 -0.92 -27.19
CA LYS A 187 -19.46 -1.53 -28.53
C LYS A 187 -20.10 -0.58 -29.55
N HIS A 188 -19.75 -0.73 -30.84
CA HIS A 188 -20.19 0.13 -31.97
C HIS A 188 -19.53 1.53 -31.95
N ASP A 189 -20.14 2.55 -32.58
CA ASP A 189 -19.61 3.93 -32.65
C ASP A 189 -19.58 4.68 -31.30
N GLN A 190 -19.94 4.02 -30.20
CA GLN A 190 -19.90 4.57 -28.84
C GLN A 190 -18.52 4.33 -28.21
N LYS A 191 -17.99 5.37 -27.56
CA LYS A 191 -16.73 5.32 -26.80
C LYS A 191 -17.04 5.24 -25.30
N GLY A 192 -16.11 4.68 -24.52
CA GLY A 192 -16.20 4.66 -23.07
C GLY A 192 -16.59 3.30 -22.48
N LEU A 193 -17.23 3.31 -21.32
CA LEU A 193 -17.67 2.13 -20.59
C LEU A 193 -19.17 1.91 -20.80
N ALA A 194 -19.56 0.70 -21.17
CA ALA A 194 -20.95 0.25 -21.19
C ALA A 194 -21.29 -0.58 -19.96
N ALA A 195 -22.52 -0.43 -19.47
CA ALA A 195 -23.07 -1.20 -18.37
C ALA A 195 -24.35 -1.91 -18.82
N ASP A 196 -24.40 -3.23 -18.72
CA ASP A 196 -25.61 -4.01 -18.98
C ASP A 196 -26.15 -4.53 -17.64
N ALA A 197 -27.34 -4.08 -17.26
CA ALA A 197 -27.98 -4.46 -16.01
C ALA A 197 -29.38 -5.04 -16.24
N THR A 198 -29.75 -6.04 -15.44
CA THR A 198 -31.10 -6.59 -15.38
C THR A 198 -31.64 -6.40 -13.97
N ILE A 199 -32.69 -5.60 -13.85
CA ILE A 199 -33.35 -5.23 -12.61
C ILE A 199 -34.72 -5.89 -12.57
N VAL A 200 -35.09 -6.49 -11.45
CA VAL A 200 -36.44 -7.00 -11.19
C VAL A 200 -37.10 -6.07 -10.19
N VAL A 201 -38.23 -5.48 -10.54
CA VAL A 201 -39.00 -4.57 -9.70
C VAL A 201 -40.31 -5.24 -9.30
N GLU A 202 -40.58 -5.32 -8.00
CA GLU A 202 -41.82 -5.88 -7.47
C GLU A 202 -42.97 -4.91 -7.77
N ASN A 203 -44.07 -5.41 -8.34
CA ASN A 203 -45.25 -4.60 -8.64
C ASN A 203 -46.48 -5.15 -7.92
N ASP A 204 -46.83 -4.54 -6.79
CA ASP A 204 -48.02 -4.88 -6.00
C ASP A 204 -49.29 -4.16 -6.46
N PHE A 205 -49.21 -3.39 -7.55
CA PHE A 205 -50.33 -2.57 -8.00
C PHE A 205 -51.18 -3.29 -9.05
N PRO A 206 -52.52 -3.11 -9.05
CA PRO A 206 -53.43 -3.69 -10.04
C PRO A 206 -53.42 -2.90 -11.37
N VAL A 207 -52.24 -2.44 -11.79
CA VAL A 207 -52.05 -1.55 -12.94
C VAL A 207 -51.47 -2.32 -14.12
N ASP A 208 -52.10 -2.17 -15.27
CA ASP A 208 -51.65 -2.68 -16.57
C ASP A 208 -51.23 -1.47 -17.43
N ILE A 209 -49.92 -1.27 -17.59
CA ILE A 209 -49.35 -0.11 -18.26
C ILE A 209 -48.17 -0.50 -19.15
N THR A 210 -48.15 0.06 -20.36
CA THR A 210 -46.99 -0.04 -21.25
C THR A 210 -46.24 1.28 -21.26
N LEU A 211 -45.01 1.27 -20.74
CA LEU A 211 -44.12 2.43 -20.70
C LEU A 211 -43.21 2.43 -21.93
N PRO A 212 -43.02 3.58 -22.59
CA PRO A 212 -42.07 3.69 -23.70
C PRO A 212 -40.63 3.55 -23.22
N SER A 213 -39.68 3.47 -24.16
CA SER A 213 -38.25 3.54 -23.82
C SER A 213 -37.95 4.86 -23.11
N VAL A 214 -37.24 4.77 -21.98
CA VAL A 214 -36.84 5.93 -21.19
C VAL A 214 -35.32 6.03 -21.17
N ALA A 215 -34.79 7.22 -21.44
CA ALA A 215 -33.39 7.55 -21.21
C ALA A 215 -33.25 8.48 -20.00
N VAL A 216 -32.27 8.21 -19.16
CA VAL A 216 -32.00 8.94 -17.92
C VAL A 216 -30.54 9.35 -17.83
N ASP A 217 -30.28 10.45 -17.14
CA ASP A 217 -28.93 10.86 -16.80
C ASP A 217 -28.60 10.30 -15.40
N VAL A 218 -27.46 9.62 -15.28
CA VAL A 218 -27.01 8.99 -14.02
C VAL A 218 -25.89 9.84 -13.44
N GLY A 219 -26.01 10.19 -12.17
CA GLY A 219 -25.03 10.98 -11.43
C GLY A 219 -24.70 10.41 -10.05
N ILE A 220 -23.68 10.99 -9.43
CA ILE A 220 -23.30 10.73 -8.04
C ILE A 220 -23.28 12.03 -7.25
N GLN A 221 -23.23 11.91 -5.92
CA GLN A 221 -23.06 13.06 -5.03
C GLN A 221 -21.75 13.78 -5.33
N GLY A 222 -21.80 15.11 -5.46
CA GLY A 222 -20.64 15.99 -5.58
C GLY A 222 -20.02 16.35 -4.23
N CYS A 223 -19.14 17.36 -4.22
CA CYS A 223 -18.45 17.79 -3.00
C CYS A 223 -19.34 18.48 -1.96
N SER A 224 -20.49 18.99 -2.39
CA SER A 224 -21.52 19.61 -1.54
C SER A 224 -22.76 18.72 -1.54
N ALA A 225 -23.51 18.71 -0.43
CA ALA A 225 -24.70 17.88 -0.26
C ALA A 225 -25.80 18.11 -1.31
N ASP A 226 -25.85 19.30 -1.93
CA ASP A 226 -26.88 19.65 -2.91
C ASP A 226 -26.39 19.61 -4.37
N THR A 227 -25.19 19.09 -4.62
CA THR A 227 -24.61 19.05 -5.96
C THR A 227 -24.58 17.64 -6.49
N PHE A 228 -25.27 17.37 -7.59
CA PHE A 228 -25.24 16.09 -8.30
C PHE A 228 -24.38 16.20 -9.55
N LEU A 229 -23.41 15.31 -9.70
CA LEU A 229 -22.50 15.30 -10.84
C LEU A 229 -22.88 14.16 -11.79
N MET A 230 -23.21 14.50 -13.03
CA MET A 230 -23.51 13.52 -14.08
C MET A 230 -22.25 12.69 -14.40
N VAL A 231 -22.42 11.37 -14.38
CA VAL A 231 -21.36 10.39 -14.70
C VAL A 231 -21.63 9.72 -16.04
N GLY A 232 -22.90 9.47 -16.40
CA GLY A 232 -23.25 8.82 -17.65
C GLY A 232 -24.74 8.86 -17.96
N THR A 233 -25.15 8.08 -18.95
CA THR A 233 -26.56 7.92 -19.34
C THR A 233 -26.97 6.46 -19.23
N ALA A 234 -28.25 6.22 -19.01
CA ALA A 234 -28.82 4.88 -19.07
C ALA A 234 -30.14 4.88 -19.84
N GLN A 235 -30.42 3.79 -20.53
CA GLN A 235 -31.64 3.64 -21.33
C GLN A 235 -32.29 2.28 -21.07
N THR A 236 -33.62 2.29 -21.03
CA THR A 236 -34.43 1.07 -20.97
C THR A 236 -35.11 0.80 -22.30
N GLY A 237 -35.44 -0.46 -22.56
CA GLY A 237 -36.38 -0.85 -23.61
C GLY A 237 -37.83 -0.43 -23.28
N GLN A 238 -38.76 -0.76 -24.18
CA GLN A 238 -40.19 -0.67 -23.89
C GLN A 238 -40.55 -1.66 -22.76
N LEU A 239 -41.33 -1.21 -21.79
CA LEU A 239 -41.64 -1.96 -20.59
C LEU A 239 -43.15 -2.21 -20.52
N HIS A 240 -43.53 -3.48 -20.30
CA HIS A 240 -44.94 -3.84 -20.11
C HIS A 240 -45.13 -4.31 -18.66
N VAL A 241 -45.78 -3.47 -17.86
CA VAL A 241 -46.08 -3.69 -16.46
C VAL A 241 -47.44 -4.40 -16.37
N LYS A 242 -47.44 -5.60 -15.81
CA LYS A 242 -48.65 -6.39 -15.59
C LYS A 242 -49.14 -6.22 -14.15
N PRO A 243 -50.47 -6.28 -13.91
CA PRO A 243 -51.02 -6.21 -12.56
C PRO A 243 -50.44 -7.29 -11.64
N ASN A 244 -50.03 -6.90 -10.42
CA ASN A 244 -49.58 -7.81 -9.36
C ASN A 244 -48.49 -8.81 -9.80
N SER A 245 -47.54 -8.37 -10.63
CA SER A 245 -46.51 -9.22 -11.22
C SER A 245 -45.21 -8.46 -11.40
N ASP A 246 -44.10 -9.10 -11.01
CA ASP A 246 -42.75 -8.56 -11.14
C ASP A 246 -42.44 -8.08 -12.56
N VAL A 247 -41.77 -6.95 -12.64
CA VAL A 247 -41.35 -6.30 -13.88
C VAL A 247 -39.85 -6.49 -14.05
N LYS A 248 -39.45 -7.17 -15.12
CA LYS A 248 -38.05 -7.28 -15.51
C LYS A 248 -37.68 -6.10 -16.40
N VAL A 249 -36.69 -5.33 -15.96
CA VAL A 249 -36.17 -4.14 -16.63
C VAL A 249 -34.73 -4.42 -17.07
N ASP A 250 -34.51 -4.46 -18.38
CA ASP A 250 -33.17 -4.49 -18.95
C ASP A 250 -32.72 -3.05 -19.24
N VAL A 251 -31.54 -2.69 -18.71
CA VAL A 251 -30.97 -1.35 -18.73
C VAL A 251 -29.60 -1.39 -19.40
N ASN A 252 -29.39 -0.51 -20.37
CA ASN A 252 -28.10 -0.29 -21.00
C ASN A 252 -27.59 1.10 -20.61
N GLY A 253 -26.50 1.14 -19.86
CA GLY A 253 -25.79 2.34 -19.45
C GLY A 253 -24.56 2.61 -20.33
N ASN A 254 -24.21 3.88 -20.50
CA ASN A 254 -23.00 4.31 -21.17
C ASN A 254 -22.33 5.47 -20.41
N VAL A 255 -21.03 5.36 -20.21
CA VAL A 255 -20.16 6.39 -19.63
C VAL A 255 -19.07 6.69 -20.64
N GLU A 256 -19.26 7.75 -21.44
CA GLU A 256 -18.32 8.10 -22.50
C GLU A 256 -16.98 8.58 -21.95
N LYS A 257 -17.05 9.57 -21.05
CA LYS A 257 -15.88 10.18 -20.42
C LYS A 257 -16.28 10.69 -19.04
N ILE A 258 -15.46 10.37 -18.04
CA ILE A 258 -15.64 10.92 -16.70
C ILE A 258 -15.16 12.38 -16.69
N SER A 259 -16.01 13.26 -16.16
CA SER A 259 -15.69 14.68 -15.99
C SER A 259 -14.66 14.89 -14.89
N ASN A 260 -13.80 15.90 -15.05
CA ASN A 260 -12.81 16.28 -14.05
C ASN A 260 -13.46 16.59 -12.69
N LEU A 261 -14.67 17.16 -12.69
CA LEU A 261 -15.43 17.50 -11.47
C LEU A 261 -15.67 16.28 -10.56
N VAL A 262 -15.73 15.07 -11.12
CA VAL A 262 -15.94 13.83 -10.36
C VAL A 262 -14.62 13.29 -9.79
N THR A 263 -13.49 13.68 -10.38
CA THR A 263 -12.13 13.18 -10.05
C THR A 263 -11.26 14.17 -9.28
N GLU A 264 -11.66 15.44 -9.27
CA GLU A 264 -11.00 16.53 -8.53
C GLU A 264 -11.26 16.39 -7.04
N VAL A 265 -10.24 16.67 -6.25
CA VAL A 265 -10.29 16.54 -4.79
C VAL A 265 -11.21 17.61 -4.21
N CYS A 266 -12.15 17.21 -3.36
CA CYS A 266 -13.08 18.15 -2.75
C CYS A 266 -12.37 19.09 -1.76
N PRO A 267 -12.79 20.37 -1.66
CA PRO A 267 -12.24 21.31 -0.69
C PRO A 267 -12.26 20.73 0.73
N ASN A 268 -11.15 20.88 1.46
CA ASN A 268 -10.97 20.38 2.84
C ASN A 268 -10.99 18.85 3.01
N THR A 269 -10.91 18.08 1.92
CA THR A 269 -10.81 16.62 1.97
C THR A 269 -9.59 16.14 1.16
N ALA A 270 -9.22 14.87 1.32
CA ALA A 270 -8.19 14.22 0.49
C ALA A 270 -8.80 13.36 -0.64
N LYS A 271 -10.12 13.43 -0.84
CA LYS A 271 -10.90 12.54 -1.72
C LYS A 271 -11.71 13.33 -2.74
N SER A 272 -11.85 12.81 -3.94
CA SER A 272 -12.83 13.26 -4.93
C SER A 272 -14.20 12.61 -4.71
N PRO A 273 -15.27 13.13 -5.35
CA PRO A 273 -16.57 12.46 -5.37
C PRO A 273 -16.49 10.99 -5.81
N LEU A 274 -15.67 10.69 -6.82
CA LEU A 274 -15.43 9.32 -7.29
C LEU A 274 -14.69 8.48 -6.25
N ASP A 275 -13.70 9.06 -5.56
CA ASP A 275 -12.93 8.36 -4.52
C ASP A 275 -13.83 7.95 -3.34
N THR A 276 -14.79 8.81 -2.96
CA THR A 276 -15.77 8.50 -1.92
C THR A 276 -16.72 7.39 -2.38
N PHE A 277 -17.33 7.55 -3.56
CA PHE A 277 -18.24 6.55 -4.13
C PHE A 277 -17.59 5.16 -4.28
N LEU A 278 -16.40 5.09 -4.89
CA LEU A 278 -15.66 3.83 -5.02
C LEU A 278 -15.17 3.30 -3.67
N GLY A 279 -14.73 4.19 -2.78
CA GLY A 279 -14.26 3.82 -1.45
C GLY A 279 -15.34 3.14 -0.61
N ASP A 280 -16.56 3.67 -0.64
CA ASP A 280 -17.69 3.12 0.10
C ASP A 280 -18.15 1.79 -0.52
N TYR A 281 -18.24 1.73 -1.86
CA TYR A 281 -18.47 0.48 -2.57
C TYR A 281 -17.46 -0.62 -2.19
N MET A 282 -16.16 -0.32 -2.15
CA MET A 282 -15.09 -1.29 -1.84
C MET A 282 -15.12 -1.78 -0.39
N LYS A 283 -15.60 -0.97 0.55
CA LYS A 283 -15.78 -1.40 1.95
C LYS A 283 -17.03 -2.27 2.14
N GLY A 284 -17.92 -2.29 1.16
CA GLY A 284 -19.25 -2.89 1.29
C GLY A 284 -20.26 -1.96 1.94
N GLU A 285 -20.01 -0.65 1.93
CA GLU A 285 -20.97 0.38 2.34
C GLU A 285 -21.85 0.75 1.13
N ASP A 286 -23.14 0.96 1.36
CA ASP A 286 -24.07 1.37 0.31
C ASP A 286 -23.78 2.81 -0.12
N SER A 287 -23.65 3.01 -1.44
CA SER A 287 -23.53 4.35 -2.04
C SER A 287 -24.86 4.78 -2.63
N THR A 288 -25.03 6.06 -2.96
CA THR A 288 -26.25 6.54 -3.64
C THR A 288 -25.91 6.98 -5.05
N ILE A 289 -26.64 6.47 -6.04
CA ILE A 289 -26.67 7.03 -7.38
C ILE A 289 -27.93 7.88 -7.54
N TYR A 290 -27.81 8.98 -8.25
CA TYR A 290 -28.91 9.91 -8.51
C TYR A 290 -29.32 9.77 -9.96
N ILE A 291 -30.57 9.38 -10.18
CA ILE A 291 -31.14 9.28 -11.51
C ILE A 291 -31.93 10.54 -11.78
N ASN A 292 -31.43 11.38 -12.70
CA ASN A 292 -32.18 12.52 -13.21
C ASN A 292 -33.02 12.06 -14.40
N CYS A 293 -34.34 12.08 -14.20
CA CYS A 293 -35.31 11.62 -15.17
C CYS A 293 -35.96 12.81 -15.92
N CYS A 294 -36.52 12.63 -17.11
CA CYS A 294 -36.12 11.68 -18.14
C CYS A 294 -36.10 12.40 -19.51
N LYS A 295 -35.23 11.94 -20.42
CA LYS A 295 -35.29 12.29 -21.85
C LYS A 295 -36.09 11.19 -22.55
N PHE A 296 -37.23 11.53 -23.13
CA PHE A 296 -38.04 10.59 -23.92
C PHE A 296 -37.50 10.56 -25.36
N PRO A 297 -36.88 9.45 -25.81
CA PRO A 297 -36.38 9.35 -27.18
C PRO A 297 -37.53 9.25 -28.20
N ASP A 298 -38.71 8.82 -27.75
CA ASP A 298 -39.90 8.65 -28.57
C ASP A 298 -40.62 9.99 -28.79
N PRO A 299 -40.71 10.48 -30.05
CA PRO A 299 -41.41 11.73 -30.37
C PRO A 299 -42.93 11.67 -30.15
N THR A 300 -43.50 10.48 -29.90
CA THR A 300 -44.94 10.30 -29.66
C THR A 300 -45.35 10.59 -28.20
N ALA A 301 -44.40 10.77 -27.28
CA ALA A 301 -44.68 11.12 -25.89
C ALA A 301 -45.28 12.54 -25.78
N PRO A 302 -46.47 12.73 -25.16
CA PRO A 302 -47.08 14.05 -25.01
C PRO A 302 -46.26 15.04 -24.17
N ASP A 303 -46.35 16.34 -24.48
CA ASP A 303 -45.59 17.41 -23.78
C ASP A 303 -45.85 17.42 -22.28
N TRP A 304 -47.11 17.27 -21.85
CA TRP A 304 -47.46 17.26 -20.42
C TRP A 304 -46.78 16.13 -19.64
N ALA A 305 -46.56 14.96 -20.27
CA ALA A 305 -45.90 13.83 -19.63
C ALA A 305 -44.39 14.04 -19.54
N ARG A 306 -43.80 14.68 -20.56
CA ARG A 306 -42.39 15.09 -20.56
C ARG A 306 -42.13 16.15 -19.50
N ASP A 307 -42.98 17.16 -19.42
CA ASP A 307 -42.88 18.20 -18.42
C ASP A 307 -43.10 17.63 -17.02
N LEU A 308 -44.09 16.76 -16.79
CA LEU A 308 -44.34 16.18 -15.47
C LEU A 308 -43.10 15.48 -14.89
N LEU A 309 -42.36 14.75 -15.72
CA LEU A 309 -41.21 13.95 -15.29
C LEU A 309 -39.88 14.70 -15.35
N LYS A 310 -39.90 15.94 -15.84
CA LYS A 310 -38.72 16.79 -15.91
C LYS A 310 -38.25 17.17 -14.50
N ASP A 311 -36.93 17.20 -14.32
CA ASP A 311 -36.24 17.65 -13.10
C ASP A 311 -36.48 16.75 -11.87
N ILE A 312 -37.11 15.57 -12.03
CA ILE A 312 -37.25 14.57 -10.97
C ILE A 312 -35.93 13.83 -10.79
N ILE A 313 -35.35 13.94 -9.61
CA ILE A 313 -34.14 13.21 -9.21
C ILE A 313 -34.52 12.11 -8.23
N VAL A 314 -34.22 10.86 -8.60
CA VAL A 314 -34.48 9.69 -7.75
C VAL A 314 -33.16 9.19 -7.15
N PRO A 315 -33.00 9.23 -5.81
CA PRO A 315 -31.86 8.60 -5.15
C PRO A 315 -32.07 7.08 -5.09
N ILE A 316 -31.12 6.34 -5.63
CA ILE A 316 -31.16 4.88 -5.67
C ILE A 316 -29.94 4.33 -4.91
N PRO A 317 -30.14 3.46 -3.90
CA PRO A 317 -29.03 2.83 -3.20
C PRO A 317 -28.30 1.86 -4.14
N PHE A 318 -27.01 2.07 -4.29
CA PHE A 318 -26.07 1.22 -5.00
C PHE A 318 -25.33 0.35 -3.98
N VAL A 319 -25.75 -0.91 -3.90
CA VAL A 319 -25.31 -1.85 -2.86
C VAL A 319 -23.80 -2.05 -2.92
N GLY A 320 -23.14 -1.79 -1.80
CA GLY A 320 -21.70 -1.99 -1.66
C GLY A 320 -21.33 -3.47 -1.74
N LYS A 321 -20.17 -3.79 -2.33
CA LYS A 321 -19.59 -5.12 -2.26
C LYS A 321 -18.25 -5.05 -1.54
N SER A 322 -18.22 -5.57 -0.31
CA SER A 322 -16.97 -5.70 0.44
C SER A 322 -16.00 -6.52 -0.39
N MET A 323 -14.94 -5.87 -0.87
CA MET A 323 -13.99 -6.52 -1.76
C MET A 323 -12.96 -7.39 -1.02
N GLY A 324 -13.14 -7.61 0.29
CA GLY A 324 -12.27 -8.45 1.11
C GLY A 324 -10.79 -8.10 0.97
N ASN A 325 -9.91 -9.07 1.22
CA ASN A 325 -8.48 -8.93 0.93
C ASN A 325 -8.28 -8.97 -0.60
N LEU A 326 -8.54 -7.84 -1.26
CA LEU A 326 -8.26 -7.62 -2.69
C LEU A 326 -6.84 -8.06 -3.06
N ILE A 327 -5.90 -7.87 -2.14
CA ILE A 327 -4.53 -8.32 -2.30
C ILE A 327 -4.47 -9.82 -2.01
N LYS A 328 -4.41 -10.63 -3.08
CA LYS A 328 -4.21 -12.08 -3.01
C LYS A 328 -2.79 -12.42 -2.57
N ASN A 329 -1.81 -11.71 -3.12
CA ASN A 329 -0.39 -11.95 -2.86
C ASN A 329 0.42 -10.66 -2.93
N PHE A 330 1.49 -10.60 -2.14
CA PHE A 330 2.43 -9.48 -2.09
C PHE A 330 3.87 -10.03 -2.04
N SER A 331 4.73 -9.55 -2.93
CA SER A 331 6.15 -9.90 -2.91
C SER A 331 7.05 -8.71 -3.21
N LEU A 332 8.27 -8.79 -2.65
CA LEU A 332 9.34 -7.82 -2.82
C LEU A 332 10.52 -8.48 -3.52
N ALA A 333 11.09 -7.81 -4.52
CA ALA A 333 12.27 -8.24 -5.25
C ALA A 333 13.27 -7.07 -5.42
N ASP A 334 14.53 -7.40 -5.66
CA ASP A 334 15.61 -6.45 -5.96
C ASP A 334 15.72 -5.28 -4.97
N MET A 335 15.67 -5.61 -3.66
CA MET A 335 15.71 -4.59 -2.61
C MET A 335 17.10 -3.95 -2.49
N HIS A 336 17.13 -2.63 -2.47
CA HIS A 336 18.31 -1.80 -2.31
C HIS A 336 18.11 -0.82 -1.15
N PHE A 337 19.06 -0.79 -0.23
CA PHE A 337 19.03 0.08 0.95
C PHE A 337 20.06 1.19 0.83
N SER A 338 19.64 2.45 0.94
CA SER A 338 20.57 3.58 0.92
C SER A 338 20.62 4.24 2.29
N LEU A 339 21.82 4.32 2.87
CA LEU A 339 22.05 5.12 4.07
C LEU A 339 21.94 6.61 3.74
N PRO A 340 21.49 7.44 4.70
CA PRO A 340 21.26 8.86 4.46
C PRO A 340 22.56 9.61 4.11
N ASN A 341 22.40 10.78 3.51
CA ASN A 341 23.52 11.70 3.32
C ASN A 341 24.07 12.08 4.70
N PRO A 342 25.38 11.92 4.98
CA PRO A 342 25.97 12.18 6.29
C PRO A 342 25.80 13.63 6.78
N PHE A 343 25.56 14.57 5.88
CA PHE A 343 25.40 15.99 6.19
C PHE A 343 23.96 16.48 6.03
N ALA A 344 22.98 15.58 5.92
CA ALA A 344 21.58 15.96 5.91
C ALA A 344 21.15 16.52 7.27
N GLU A 345 20.25 17.51 7.24
CA GLU A 345 19.67 18.06 8.46
C GLU A 345 18.80 17.00 9.16
N PRO A 346 18.86 16.89 10.50
CA PRO A 346 17.99 15.97 11.25
C PRO A 346 16.51 16.15 10.90
N ASP A 347 15.74 15.07 10.97
CA ASP A 347 14.29 15.03 10.69
C ASP A 347 13.87 15.37 9.24
N THR A 348 14.81 15.49 8.31
CA THR A 348 14.52 15.61 6.87
C THR A 348 14.41 14.26 6.15
N PRO A 349 13.70 14.16 5.00
CA PRO A 349 13.70 12.95 4.17
C PRO A 349 15.09 12.52 3.70
N GLU A 350 16.04 13.45 3.61
CA GLU A 350 17.44 13.20 3.24
C GLU A 350 18.24 12.54 4.38
N ALA A 351 17.83 12.77 5.63
CA ALA A 351 18.40 12.14 6.83
C ALA A 351 17.78 10.76 7.15
N ALA A 352 16.71 10.38 6.45
CA ALA A 352 16.12 9.06 6.56
C ALA A 352 16.84 8.04 5.65
N PRO A 353 17.02 6.79 6.09
CA PRO A 353 17.41 5.70 5.20
C PRO A 353 16.33 5.51 4.13
N LYS A 354 16.77 5.16 2.93
CA LYS A 354 15.90 5.02 1.77
C LYS A 354 15.86 3.58 1.29
N ILE A 355 14.70 3.16 0.80
CA ILE A 355 14.49 1.85 0.21
C ILE A 355 14.08 1.97 -1.25
N SER A 356 14.71 1.16 -2.07
CA SER A 356 14.36 0.97 -3.48
C SER A 356 14.11 -0.50 -3.72
N GLY A 357 13.22 -0.83 -4.65
CA GLY A 357 12.90 -2.22 -4.95
C GLY A 357 11.70 -2.37 -5.87
N ILE A 358 11.38 -3.63 -6.16
CA ILE A 358 10.27 -4.01 -7.02
C ILE A 358 9.19 -4.63 -6.15
N VAL A 359 8.01 -4.04 -6.18
CA VAL A 359 6.81 -4.53 -5.52
C VAL A 359 5.94 -5.21 -6.54
N ASN A 360 5.59 -6.47 -6.31
CA ASN A 360 4.57 -7.17 -7.08
C ASN A 360 3.37 -7.47 -6.20
N VAL A 361 2.19 -7.03 -6.63
CA VAL A 361 0.91 -7.18 -5.93
C VAL A 361 -0.05 -7.88 -6.87
N ASP A 362 -0.69 -8.94 -6.41
CA ASP A 362 -1.76 -9.61 -7.13
C ASP A 362 -3.12 -9.17 -6.57
N ILE A 363 -3.95 -8.54 -7.40
CA ILE A 363 -5.24 -7.95 -7.00
C ILE A 363 -6.39 -8.74 -7.61
N GLY A 364 -7.29 -9.30 -6.80
CA GLY A 364 -8.53 -9.92 -7.31
C GLY A 364 -9.48 -8.88 -7.88
N LEU A 365 -9.99 -9.10 -9.09
CA LEU A 365 -11.02 -8.26 -9.72
C LEU A 365 -12.40 -8.93 -9.65
N PRO A 366 -13.48 -8.17 -9.40
CA PRO A 366 -14.84 -8.69 -9.50
C PRO A 366 -15.15 -9.21 -10.90
N ASN A 367 -15.98 -10.24 -10.99
CA ASN A 367 -16.38 -10.86 -12.26
C ASN A 367 -17.19 -9.90 -13.15
N GLU A 368 -17.86 -8.91 -12.55
CA GLU A 368 -18.63 -7.90 -13.25
C GLU A 368 -17.75 -6.88 -13.99
N MET A 369 -16.46 -6.78 -13.66
CA MET A 369 -15.50 -5.86 -14.29
C MET A 369 -14.78 -6.51 -15.46
N ASN A 370 -15.39 -6.42 -16.64
CA ASN A 370 -14.89 -7.02 -17.88
C ASN A 370 -14.43 -5.96 -18.90
N PHE A 371 -13.51 -5.10 -18.47
CA PHE A 371 -12.87 -4.08 -19.31
C PHE A 371 -11.38 -3.93 -18.93
N PRO A 372 -10.52 -3.40 -19.82
CA PRO A 372 -9.11 -3.25 -19.52
C PRO A 372 -8.87 -2.17 -18.46
N ILE A 373 -8.08 -2.52 -17.45
CA ILE A 373 -7.65 -1.62 -16.38
C ILE A 373 -6.13 -1.66 -16.33
N ASN A 374 -5.51 -0.51 -16.57
CA ASN A 374 -4.06 -0.40 -16.58
C ASN A 374 -3.57 0.53 -15.47
N VAL A 375 -2.96 -0.02 -14.41
CA VAL A 375 -2.31 0.76 -13.36
C VAL A 375 -0.99 1.29 -13.89
N THR A 376 -0.87 2.61 -13.99
CA THR A 376 0.30 3.30 -14.53
C THR A 376 1.18 3.92 -13.45
N GLN A 377 0.59 4.30 -12.32
CA GLN A 377 1.30 4.90 -11.20
C GLN A 377 0.70 4.48 -9.86
N VAL A 378 1.54 4.40 -8.84
CA VAL A 378 1.16 4.07 -7.47
C VAL A 378 1.76 5.09 -6.51
N LYS A 379 0.99 5.47 -5.51
CA LYS A 379 1.39 6.28 -4.37
C LYS A 379 0.90 5.56 -3.12
N ALA A 380 1.68 5.51 -2.04
CA ALA A 380 1.23 4.85 -0.81
C ALA A 380 1.84 5.46 0.45
N ASP A 381 1.03 5.49 1.50
CA ASP A 381 1.43 5.84 2.85
C ASP A 381 1.22 4.59 3.71
N ALA A 382 2.26 4.10 4.38
CA ALA A 382 2.20 2.85 5.11
C ALA A 382 2.84 2.92 6.50
N ASP A 383 2.15 2.33 7.47
CA ASP A 383 2.67 2.05 8.80
C ASP A 383 3.14 0.59 8.83
N ILE A 384 4.39 0.39 9.25
CA ILE A 384 5.04 -0.91 9.40
C ILE A 384 4.97 -1.29 10.89
N TYR A 385 4.42 -2.45 11.19
CA TYR A 385 4.30 -2.98 12.54
C TYR A 385 5.15 -4.23 12.74
N TYR A 386 5.70 -4.36 13.93
CA TYR A 386 6.33 -5.57 14.43
C TYR A 386 5.75 -5.89 15.81
N HIS A 387 5.27 -7.12 16.02
CA HIS A 387 4.53 -7.51 17.23
C HIS A 387 3.41 -6.53 17.64
N LYS A 388 2.62 -6.05 16.66
CA LYS A 388 1.53 -5.06 16.84
C LYS A 388 1.97 -3.66 17.32
N LYS A 389 3.27 -3.37 17.41
CA LYS A 389 3.81 -2.04 17.68
C LYS A 389 4.32 -1.41 16.39
N ILE A 390 4.16 -0.10 16.25
CA ILE A 390 4.63 0.63 15.07
C ILE A 390 6.15 0.68 15.11
N LEU A 391 6.79 0.06 14.12
CA LEU A 391 8.22 0.07 13.90
C LEU A 391 8.67 1.32 13.14
N GLY A 392 7.96 1.62 12.06
CA GLY A 392 8.32 2.70 11.17
C GLY A 392 7.20 3.09 10.22
N LYS A 393 7.40 4.21 9.54
CA LYS A 393 6.49 4.77 8.55
C LYS A 393 7.20 4.91 7.21
N LEU A 394 6.54 4.42 6.17
CA LEU A 394 6.94 4.58 4.78
C LEU A 394 5.99 5.61 4.15
N ASN A 395 6.55 6.70 3.63
CA ASN A 395 5.77 7.71 2.93
C ASN A 395 6.28 7.83 1.49
N LEU A 396 5.46 7.39 0.53
CA LEU A 396 5.70 7.61 -0.89
C LEU A 396 4.91 8.85 -1.34
N GLU A 397 5.44 10.04 -1.07
CA GLU A 397 4.75 11.28 -1.46
C GLU A 397 4.60 11.42 -2.98
N LYS A 398 5.60 10.91 -3.71
CA LYS A 398 5.73 10.99 -5.16
C LYS A 398 5.16 9.74 -5.81
N TRP A 399 4.40 9.95 -6.89
CA TRP A 399 3.89 8.89 -7.77
C TRP A 399 5.05 8.04 -8.32
N GLN A 400 5.04 6.76 -8.00
CA GLN A 400 5.95 5.75 -8.50
C GLN A 400 5.38 5.14 -9.78
N LYS A 401 6.26 4.81 -10.74
CA LYS A 401 5.83 4.14 -11.97
C LYS A 401 5.37 2.71 -11.65
N ALA A 402 4.28 2.29 -12.28
CA ALA A 402 3.77 0.95 -12.19
C ALA A 402 3.27 0.48 -13.56
N ASN A 403 3.25 -0.84 -13.74
CA ASN A 403 2.58 -1.50 -14.84
C ASN A 403 1.66 -2.57 -14.27
N SER A 404 0.55 -2.85 -14.94
CA SER A 404 -0.32 -3.97 -14.57
C SER A 404 -0.50 -4.95 -15.72
N THR A 405 -0.81 -6.19 -15.38
CA THR A 405 -1.14 -7.24 -16.33
C THR A 405 -2.34 -8.00 -15.79
N ARG A 406 -3.41 -8.09 -16.59
CA ARG A 406 -4.58 -8.88 -16.22
C ARG A 406 -4.27 -10.37 -16.42
N VAL A 407 -4.60 -11.18 -15.43
CA VAL A 407 -4.47 -12.63 -15.45
C VAL A 407 -5.88 -13.20 -15.30
N GLU A 408 -6.33 -13.92 -16.33
CA GLU A 408 -7.64 -14.57 -16.31
C GLU A 408 -7.63 -15.71 -15.30
N GLY A 409 -8.72 -15.82 -14.52
CA GLY A 409 -8.86 -16.86 -13.52
C GLY A 409 -9.14 -18.24 -14.14
N HIS A 410 -8.76 -19.31 -13.44
CA HIS A 410 -9.09 -20.68 -13.82
C HIS A 410 -10.12 -21.26 -12.83
N GLY A 411 -11.22 -21.84 -13.33
CA GLY A 411 -12.24 -22.49 -12.48
C GLY A 411 -13.13 -21.50 -11.74
N SER A 412 -13.16 -21.56 -10.41
CA SER A 412 -13.99 -20.70 -9.55
C SER A 412 -13.30 -19.39 -9.12
N GLU A 413 -12.02 -19.21 -9.45
CA GLU A 413 -11.31 -17.97 -9.15
C GLU A 413 -11.61 -16.91 -10.21
N GLY A 414 -12.04 -15.73 -9.75
CA GLY A 414 -12.24 -14.56 -10.60
C GLY A 414 -10.93 -14.03 -11.19
N PRO A 415 -11.01 -13.17 -12.22
CA PRO A 415 -9.84 -12.55 -12.85
C PRO A 415 -9.03 -11.77 -11.83
N SER A 416 -7.75 -11.59 -12.12
CA SER A 416 -6.82 -10.88 -11.24
C SER A 416 -5.96 -9.88 -12.02
N LEU A 417 -5.38 -8.93 -11.31
CA LEU A 417 -4.55 -7.87 -11.84
C LEU A 417 -3.21 -7.89 -11.12
N LEU A 418 -2.18 -8.36 -11.81
CA LEU A 418 -0.81 -8.33 -11.32
C LEU A 418 -0.24 -6.93 -11.54
N VAL A 419 -0.03 -6.19 -10.46
CA VAL A 419 0.55 -4.85 -10.47
C VAL A 419 2.02 -4.93 -10.05
N ARG A 420 2.90 -4.46 -10.92
CA ARG A 420 4.34 -4.33 -10.65
C ARG A 420 4.69 -2.85 -10.53
N SER A 421 5.17 -2.43 -9.38
CA SER A 421 5.65 -1.07 -9.13
C SER A 421 7.14 -1.06 -8.78
N VAL A 422 7.86 -0.08 -9.33
CA VAL A 422 9.27 0.15 -8.99
C VAL A 422 9.31 1.31 -8.02
N ILE A 423 9.63 1.01 -6.76
CA ILE A 423 9.84 2.01 -5.71
C ILE A 423 11.28 2.50 -5.81
N LYS A 424 11.45 3.81 -5.87
CA LYS A 424 12.76 4.45 -5.85
C LYS A 424 12.89 5.41 -4.68
N ASP A 425 13.96 5.25 -3.91
CA ASP A 425 14.45 6.17 -2.89
C ASP A 425 13.39 6.57 -1.87
N ALA A 426 12.57 5.60 -1.47
CA ALA A 426 11.48 5.84 -0.53
C ALA A 426 12.01 5.97 0.89
N PRO A 427 11.83 7.12 1.56
CA PRO A 427 12.34 7.33 2.91
C PRO A 427 11.55 6.48 3.92
N ILE A 428 12.27 5.83 4.83
CA ILE A 428 11.70 5.10 5.96
C ILE A 428 12.00 5.86 7.23
N LYS A 429 10.95 6.32 7.91
CA LYS A 429 11.06 6.93 9.24
C LYS A 429 10.90 5.85 10.30
N ILE A 430 11.97 5.55 11.03
CA ILE A 430 11.90 4.69 12.22
C ILE A 430 11.21 5.47 13.34
N VAL A 431 10.22 4.86 14.00
CA VAL A 431 9.45 5.47 15.09
C VAL A 431 9.91 4.95 16.45
N ASP A 432 10.31 3.68 16.51
CA ASP A 432 10.75 3.01 17.73
C ASP A 432 12.14 2.38 17.51
N ASP A 433 13.18 3.07 18.02
CA ASP A 433 14.58 2.67 17.91
C ASP A 433 14.87 1.32 18.57
N ASP A 434 14.21 1.02 19.70
CA ASP A 434 14.42 -0.22 20.44
C ASP A 434 13.76 -1.39 19.71
N LEU A 435 12.55 -1.20 19.16
CA LEU A 435 11.90 -2.20 18.33
C LEU A 435 12.68 -2.47 17.03
N PHE A 436 13.24 -1.42 16.42
CA PHE A 436 14.13 -1.57 15.27
C PHE A 436 15.38 -2.38 15.61
N SER A 437 15.94 -2.15 16.80
CA SER A 437 17.07 -2.92 17.32
C SER A 437 16.75 -4.41 17.44
N GLU A 438 15.58 -4.74 18.00
CA GLU A 438 15.10 -6.12 18.11
C GLU A 438 14.94 -6.78 16.73
N VAL A 439 14.37 -6.07 15.76
CA VAL A 439 14.18 -6.56 14.39
C VAL A 439 15.52 -6.86 13.72
N VAL A 440 16.48 -5.94 13.79
CA VAL A 440 17.81 -6.14 13.19
C VAL A 440 18.54 -7.30 13.86
N GLN A 441 18.43 -7.43 15.18
CA GLN A 441 18.99 -8.57 15.91
C GLN A 441 18.35 -9.89 15.45
N ALA A 442 17.03 -9.93 15.27
CA ALA A 442 16.32 -11.10 14.76
C ALA A 442 16.76 -11.46 13.32
N LEU A 443 16.97 -10.47 12.45
CA LEU A 443 17.44 -10.71 11.08
C LEU A 443 18.91 -11.18 11.01
N LEU A 444 19.78 -10.68 11.90
CA LEU A 444 21.19 -11.05 11.94
C LEU A 444 21.45 -12.41 12.63
N PHE A 445 20.69 -12.72 13.68
CA PHE A 445 20.97 -13.86 14.56
C PHE A 445 19.83 -14.88 14.68
N GLY A 446 18.60 -14.54 14.30
CA GLY A 446 17.41 -15.37 14.51
C GLY A 446 17.23 -16.51 13.52
N GLY A 447 17.93 -16.49 12.38
CA GLY A 447 17.93 -17.58 11.38
C GLY A 447 16.59 -17.85 10.69
N LYS A 448 15.54 -17.10 11.01
CA LYS A 448 14.19 -17.19 10.44
C LYS A 448 13.75 -15.84 9.88
N SER A 449 12.80 -15.87 8.96
CA SER A 449 12.19 -14.65 8.43
C SER A 449 11.44 -13.88 9.52
N VAL A 450 11.57 -12.57 9.52
CA VAL A 450 10.82 -11.65 10.40
C VAL A 450 9.54 -11.23 9.68
N LEU A 451 8.39 -11.48 10.29
CA LEU A 451 7.10 -11.06 9.75
C LEU A 451 6.79 -9.63 10.18
N MET A 452 6.52 -8.76 9.21
CA MET A 452 6.10 -7.38 9.44
C MET A 452 4.66 -7.18 8.98
N ASP A 453 3.79 -6.65 9.84
CA ASP A 453 2.44 -6.29 9.43
C ASP A 453 2.47 -4.90 8.79
N LEU A 454 1.89 -4.77 7.61
CA LEU A 454 1.80 -3.53 6.86
C LEU A 454 0.34 -3.05 6.87
N LYS A 455 0.11 -1.80 7.24
CA LYS A 455 -1.17 -1.11 7.02
C LYS A 455 -0.92 0.12 6.18
N ALA A 456 -1.54 0.18 5.00
CA ALA A 456 -1.29 1.23 4.02
C ALA A 456 -2.57 1.85 3.49
N ALA A 457 -2.49 3.13 3.14
CA ALA A 457 -3.44 3.82 2.28
C ALA A 457 -2.79 4.00 0.91
N VAL A 458 -3.33 3.33 -0.10
CA VAL A 458 -2.76 3.29 -1.45
C VAL A 458 -3.61 4.15 -2.39
N SER A 459 -2.94 4.91 -3.24
CA SER A 459 -3.57 5.62 -4.35
C SER A 459 -2.98 5.13 -5.66
N VAL A 460 -3.83 4.87 -6.63
CA VAL A 460 -3.44 4.32 -7.94
C VAL A 460 -3.95 5.21 -9.06
N SER A 461 -3.13 5.39 -10.08
CA SER A 461 -3.53 5.99 -11.35
C SER A 461 -3.82 4.88 -12.33
N VAL A 462 -5.05 4.81 -12.82
CA VAL A 462 -5.54 3.79 -13.74
C VAL A 462 -5.98 4.40 -15.06
N ASP A 463 -5.52 3.80 -16.15
CA ASP A 463 -6.03 4.07 -17.48
C ASP A 463 -7.19 3.10 -17.76
N THR A 464 -8.36 3.66 -18.09
CA THR A 464 -9.60 2.94 -18.39
C THR A 464 -10.20 3.44 -19.71
N PRO A 465 -11.19 2.75 -20.29
CA PRO A 465 -11.92 3.24 -21.47
C PRO A 465 -12.57 4.62 -21.27
N MET A 466 -12.90 4.99 -20.03
CA MET A 466 -13.51 6.28 -19.68
C MET A 466 -12.48 7.43 -19.54
N GLY A 467 -11.19 7.11 -19.68
CA GLY A 467 -10.06 8.02 -19.47
C GLY A 467 -9.18 7.61 -18.29
N LYS A 468 -8.27 8.53 -17.94
CA LYS A 468 -7.33 8.36 -16.81
C LYS A 468 -8.01 8.76 -15.51
N LEU A 469 -7.94 7.89 -14.51
CA LEU A 469 -8.57 8.08 -13.21
C LEU A 469 -7.53 7.89 -12.11
N ALA A 470 -7.58 8.72 -11.08
CA ALA A 470 -6.83 8.49 -9.85
C ALA A 470 -7.81 8.00 -8.79
N VAL A 471 -7.62 6.78 -8.29
CA VAL A 471 -8.38 6.22 -7.17
C VAL A 471 -7.52 6.33 -5.93
N ARG A 472 -7.99 7.08 -4.93
CA ARG A 472 -7.20 7.47 -3.75
C ARG A 472 -7.70 6.81 -2.47
N GLY A 473 -6.77 6.51 -1.57
CA GLY A 473 -7.10 6.06 -0.22
C GLY A 473 -7.70 4.65 -0.14
N ILE A 474 -7.26 3.76 -1.05
CA ILE A 474 -7.59 2.33 -1.01
C ILE A 474 -6.91 1.74 0.23
N PRO A 475 -7.66 1.22 1.22
CA PRO A 475 -7.06 0.59 2.38
C PRO A 475 -6.44 -0.75 2.00
N ALA A 476 -5.19 -0.97 2.41
CA ALA A 476 -4.45 -2.19 2.18
C ALA A 476 -3.85 -2.69 3.50
N GLN A 477 -3.99 -3.99 3.78
CA GLN A 477 -3.35 -4.63 4.93
C GLN A 477 -2.72 -5.96 4.49
N GLY A 478 -1.56 -6.29 5.02
CA GLY A 478 -0.87 -7.53 4.68
C GLY A 478 0.31 -7.83 5.60
N VAL A 479 0.83 -9.05 5.52
CA VAL A 479 2.03 -9.48 6.27
C VAL A 479 3.16 -9.71 5.28
N VAL A 480 4.31 -9.08 5.52
CA VAL A 480 5.48 -9.16 4.65
C VAL A 480 6.60 -9.90 5.37
N PRO A 481 7.06 -11.07 4.86
CA PRO A 481 8.22 -11.74 5.40
C PRO A 481 9.52 -11.06 4.95
N VAL A 482 10.36 -10.67 5.89
CA VAL A 482 11.72 -10.17 5.64
C VAL A 482 12.71 -11.30 5.92
N LYS A 483 13.50 -11.66 4.90
CA LYS A 483 14.42 -12.81 4.97
C LYS A 483 15.62 -12.50 5.88
N PRO A 484 16.12 -13.49 6.64
CA PRO A 484 17.29 -13.31 7.49
C PRO A 484 18.57 -13.07 6.68
N ILE A 485 19.56 -12.44 7.31
CA ILE A 485 20.86 -12.11 6.70
C ILE A 485 21.80 -13.32 6.65
N ARG A 486 21.59 -14.29 7.54
CA ARG A 486 22.26 -15.59 7.50
C ARG A 486 21.31 -16.61 6.87
N HIS A 487 21.77 -17.34 5.87
CA HIS A 487 21.09 -18.52 5.36
C HIS A 487 20.95 -19.55 6.50
N GLY A 488 19.82 -19.49 7.21
CA GLY A 488 19.25 -20.68 7.82
C GLY A 488 18.64 -21.50 6.69
N ASN A 489 18.92 -22.79 6.65
CA ASN A 489 18.27 -23.72 5.76
C ASN A 489 16.74 -23.64 5.96
N ASP A 490 16.04 -22.93 5.08
CA ASP A 490 14.62 -23.16 4.79
C ASP A 490 14.45 -24.34 3.79
N SER A 491 15.52 -25.09 3.51
CA SER A 491 15.48 -26.40 2.88
C SER A 491 15.64 -27.50 3.94
N GLU A 492 14.84 -28.55 3.79
CA GLU A 492 14.69 -29.73 4.66
C GLU A 492 15.95 -30.19 5.43
N PRO A 493 15.78 -30.77 6.63
CA PRO A 493 16.89 -31.28 7.42
C PRO A 493 17.48 -32.53 6.77
N GLY A 494 18.54 -32.34 5.98
CA GLY A 494 19.33 -33.44 5.45
C GLY A 494 20.14 -33.03 4.22
N HIS A 495 21.46 -33.03 4.38
CA HIS A 495 22.48 -32.79 3.34
C HIS A 495 22.81 -31.33 3.00
N GLY A 496 23.94 -30.87 3.55
CA GLY A 496 24.63 -29.66 3.12
C GLY A 496 25.65 -29.22 4.17
N ASP A 497 26.93 -29.42 3.89
CA ASP A 497 28.05 -29.09 4.79
C ASP A 497 28.01 -27.61 5.23
N GLY A 498 27.77 -27.39 6.53
CA GLY A 498 27.59 -26.07 7.14
C GLY A 498 28.88 -25.24 7.25
N LYS A 499 29.46 -24.80 6.13
CA LYS A 499 30.68 -23.97 6.13
C LYS A 499 30.72 -22.73 5.22
N GLU A 500 29.70 -22.41 4.42
CA GLU A 500 29.83 -21.36 3.39
C GLU A 500 28.84 -20.18 3.48
N SER A 501 28.69 -19.53 4.64
CA SER A 501 27.91 -18.27 4.73
C SER A 501 28.48 -17.28 5.75
N ALA A 502 29.81 -17.13 5.79
CA ALA A 502 30.48 -16.13 6.61
C ALA A 502 31.04 -15.00 5.72
N LEU A 503 30.82 -13.75 6.14
CA LEU A 503 31.47 -12.55 5.57
C LEU A 503 32.99 -12.77 5.49
N ASN A 504 33.51 -13.11 4.31
CA ASN A 504 34.93 -13.35 4.09
C ASN A 504 35.60 -12.05 3.67
N VAL A 505 36.35 -11.42 4.57
CA VAL A 505 37.01 -10.13 4.32
C VAL A 505 38.47 -10.38 3.99
N LYS A 506 38.93 -9.87 2.85
CA LYS A 506 40.33 -9.87 2.44
C LYS A 506 40.81 -8.42 2.31
N VAL A 507 41.93 -8.12 2.95
CA VAL A 507 42.55 -6.79 2.91
C VAL A 507 43.80 -6.86 2.03
N GLY A 508 43.93 -5.94 1.09
CA GLY A 508 45.06 -5.85 0.17
C GLY A 508 45.47 -4.40 -0.09
N ASN A 509 46.60 -4.22 -0.78
CA ASN A 509 47.11 -2.91 -1.22
C ASN A 509 47.11 -1.83 -0.12
N MET A 510 47.62 -2.18 1.06
CA MET A 510 47.76 -1.22 2.16
C MET A 510 48.86 -0.19 1.86
N ALA A 511 48.58 1.07 2.13
CA ALA A 511 49.53 2.17 1.97
C ALA A 511 49.39 3.17 3.12
N ILE A 512 50.52 3.72 3.58
CA ILE A 512 50.52 4.82 4.54
C ILE A 512 50.49 6.11 3.72
N VAL A 513 49.44 6.91 3.90
CA VAL A 513 49.21 8.14 3.12
C VAL A 513 49.58 9.41 3.87
N ASP A 514 49.52 9.37 5.21
CA ASP A 514 49.84 10.52 6.06
C ASP A 514 50.33 10.06 7.43
N THR A 515 51.16 10.88 8.09
CA THR A 515 51.76 10.58 9.40
C THR A 515 51.88 11.83 10.25
N SER A 516 51.61 11.71 11.56
CA SER A 516 51.94 12.72 12.58
C SER A 516 52.86 12.10 13.64
N PRO A 517 53.32 12.86 14.66
CA PRO A 517 54.14 12.29 15.73
C PRO A 517 53.50 11.10 16.47
N THR A 518 52.16 11.03 16.53
CA THR A 518 51.39 9.98 17.24
C THR A 518 50.50 9.14 16.34
N SER A 519 50.19 9.60 15.12
CA SER A 519 49.24 8.94 14.23
C SER A 519 49.78 8.48 12.88
N LEU A 520 49.11 7.46 12.33
CA LEU A 520 49.29 6.96 10.97
C LEU A 520 47.93 6.92 10.27
N THR A 521 47.85 7.47 9.07
CA THR A 521 46.69 7.28 8.19
C THR A 521 47.02 6.22 7.14
N ILE A 522 46.32 5.11 7.19
CA ILE A 522 46.52 3.92 6.37
C ILE A 522 45.32 3.75 5.46
N THR A 523 45.53 3.64 4.15
CA THR A 523 44.50 3.23 3.22
C THR A 523 44.66 1.77 2.85
N ALA A 524 43.56 1.06 2.66
CA ALA A 524 43.55 -0.35 2.27
C ALA A 524 42.41 -0.64 1.30
N MET A 525 42.64 -1.57 0.38
CA MET A 525 41.59 -2.12 -0.48
C MET A 525 41.01 -3.36 0.18
N VAL A 526 39.70 -3.34 0.40
CA VAL A 526 38.97 -4.42 1.06
C VAL A 526 38.04 -5.09 0.07
N ASN A 527 38.15 -6.42 0.02
CA ASN A 527 37.26 -7.30 -0.72
C ASN A 527 36.44 -8.10 0.28
N PHE A 528 35.14 -8.23 0.05
CA PHE A 528 34.29 -9.04 0.91
C PHE A 528 33.14 -9.68 0.12
N THR A 529 32.57 -10.73 0.69
CA THR A 529 31.37 -11.37 0.12
C THR A 529 30.14 -10.97 0.93
N ASN A 530 29.18 -10.29 0.31
CA ASN A 530 27.85 -10.04 0.85
C ASN A 530 26.98 -11.30 0.68
N PRO A 531 26.63 -12.01 1.77
CA PRO A 531 25.87 -13.26 1.67
C PRO A 531 24.37 -13.03 1.41
N THR A 532 23.90 -11.78 1.42
CA THR A 532 22.48 -11.45 1.25
C THR A 532 22.12 -11.24 -0.22
N ASN A 533 20.83 -11.35 -0.53
CA ASN A 533 20.26 -10.92 -1.81
C ASN A 533 19.96 -9.41 -1.85
N TYR A 534 20.41 -8.66 -0.84
CA TYR A 534 20.17 -7.24 -0.71
C TYR A 534 21.40 -6.45 -1.15
N SER A 535 21.17 -5.31 -1.80
CA SER A 535 22.21 -4.34 -2.11
C SER A 535 22.12 -3.13 -1.17
N ALA A 536 23.23 -2.41 -0.99
CA ALA A 536 23.24 -1.21 -0.17
C ALA A 536 24.16 -0.12 -0.73
N THR A 537 23.78 1.14 -0.51
CA THR A 537 24.65 2.31 -0.74
C THR A 537 25.00 2.92 0.61
N ILE A 538 26.30 3.10 0.84
CA ILE A 538 26.87 3.60 2.09
C ILE A 538 27.71 4.85 1.75
N PRO A 539 27.12 6.05 1.80
CA PRO A 539 27.84 7.29 1.50
C PRO A 539 28.97 7.55 2.50
N TYR A 540 28.74 7.24 3.78
CA TYR A 540 29.73 7.38 4.85
C TYR A 540 29.44 6.38 5.97
N PHE A 541 30.49 5.72 6.47
CA PHE A 541 30.40 4.90 7.66
C PHE A 541 31.73 4.94 8.43
N ASN A 542 31.66 5.25 9.72
CA ASN A 542 32.83 5.29 10.61
C ASN A 542 32.70 4.25 11.73
N VAL A 543 33.80 3.62 12.10
CA VAL A 543 33.86 2.63 13.17
C VAL A 543 35.13 2.81 14.00
N ASN A 544 35.02 2.52 15.29
CA ASN A 544 36.16 2.43 16.19
C ASN A 544 36.88 1.09 15.99
N VAL A 545 38.21 1.13 16.06
CA VAL A 545 39.08 -0.03 16.11
C VAL A 545 39.64 -0.13 17.51
N LEU A 546 39.44 -1.29 18.13
CA LEU A 546 39.81 -1.56 19.52
C LEU A 546 40.79 -2.73 19.60
N ALA A 547 41.74 -2.67 20.52
CA ALA A 547 42.51 -3.82 20.99
C ALA A 547 42.41 -3.93 22.50
N ASN A 548 42.12 -5.13 22.99
CA ASN A 548 41.92 -5.41 24.43
C ASN A 548 40.95 -4.41 25.10
N GLY A 549 39.91 -4.00 24.36
CA GLY A 549 38.91 -3.02 24.80
C GLY A 549 39.35 -1.54 24.79
N SER A 550 40.61 -1.24 24.45
CA SER A 550 41.11 0.13 24.30
C SER A 550 40.92 0.64 22.88
N HIS A 551 40.47 1.89 22.73
CA HIS A 551 40.35 2.55 21.43
C HIS A 551 41.74 2.93 20.90
N ILE A 552 42.10 2.37 19.74
CA ILE A 552 43.44 2.50 19.15
C ILE A 552 43.43 3.19 17.78
N GLY A 553 42.26 3.30 17.15
CA GLY A 553 42.11 3.95 15.85
C GLY A 553 40.67 3.99 15.38
N SER A 554 40.43 4.68 14.27
CA SER A 554 39.12 4.82 13.64
C SER A 554 39.19 4.46 12.16
N ALA A 555 38.29 3.62 11.66
CA ALA A 555 38.21 3.26 10.26
C ALA A 555 36.98 3.91 9.59
N THR A 556 37.18 4.45 8.39
CA THR A 556 36.17 5.16 7.61
C THR A 556 36.03 4.56 6.23
N VAL A 557 34.78 4.40 5.79
CA VAL A 557 34.40 4.08 4.42
C VAL A 557 33.58 5.24 3.85
N LYS A 558 33.83 5.57 2.58
CA LYS A 558 33.08 6.59 1.83
C LYS A 558 32.63 6.01 0.50
N ASP A 559 31.44 6.38 0.08
CA ASP A 559 30.86 6.07 -1.24
C ASP A 559 30.96 4.58 -1.61
N MET A 560 30.59 3.70 -0.68
CA MET A 560 30.62 2.25 -0.89
C MET A 560 29.27 1.74 -1.39
N GLU A 561 29.28 1.14 -2.57
CA GLU A 561 28.18 0.32 -3.05
C GLU A 561 28.43 -1.15 -2.71
N VAL A 562 27.44 -1.78 -2.10
CA VAL A 562 27.45 -3.19 -1.73
C VAL A 562 26.45 -3.92 -2.61
N VAL A 563 26.91 -4.90 -3.37
CA VAL A 563 26.08 -5.77 -4.20
C VAL A 563 26.00 -7.18 -3.60
N PRO A 564 24.95 -7.97 -3.91
CA PRO A 564 24.92 -9.39 -3.55
C PRO A 564 26.15 -10.14 -4.09
N GLY A 565 26.72 -11.04 -3.28
CA GLY A 565 27.91 -11.80 -3.67
C GLY A 565 29.23 -11.04 -3.49
N ASN A 566 30.13 -11.13 -4.46
CA ASN A 566 31.51 -10.66 -4.29
C ASN A 566 31.64 -9.14 -4.54
N ASN A 567 32.23 -8.44 -3.58
CA ASN A 567 32.49 -7.01 -3.57
C ASN A 567 34.02 -6.80 -3.51
N THR A 568 34.58 -5.99 -4.42
CA THR A 568 36.03 -5.88 -4.60
C THR A 568 36.49 -4.43 -4.72
N ASN A 569 37.71 -4.15 -4.25
CA ASN A 569 38.42 -2.88 -4.37
C ASN A 569 37.73 -1.71 -3.64
N HIS A 570 37.10 -1.97 -2.49
CA HIS A 570 36.55 -0.90 -1.65
C HIS A 570 37.67 -0.25 -0.84
N LEU A 571 37.81 1.06 -0.98
CA LEU A 571 38.80 1.84 -0.26
C LEU A 571 38.34 2.08 1.19
N VAL A 572 39.13 1.61 2.14
CA VAL A 572 38.96 1.87 3.57
C VAL A 572 40.12 2.73 4.04
N SER A 573 39.83 3.77 4.81
CA SER A 573 40.84 4.60 5.48
C SER A 573 40.84 4.31 6.98
N LEU A 574 41.98 3.89 7.52
CA LEU A 574 42.22 3.67 8.94
C LEU A 574 43.10 4.79 9.47
N HIS A 575 42.59 5.54 10.44
CA HIS A 575 43.36 6.49 11.24
C HIS A 575 43.78 5.81 12.54
N TRP A 576 45.06 5.45 12.64
CA TRP A 576 45.66 4.84 13.82
C TRP A 576 46.27 5.93 14.70
N ASP A 577 45.66 6.22 15.85
CA ASP A 577 46.22 7.09 16.88
C ASP A 577 45.85 6.61 18.29
N PRO A 578 46.55 5.59 18.82
CA PRO A 578 46.25 5.05 20.13
C PRO A 578 46.44 6.05 21.27
N TYR A 579 47.24 7.10 21.06
CA TYR A 579 47.49 8.12 22.07
C TYR A 579 46.32 9.11 22.16
N GLU A 580 45.83 9.62 21.03
CA GLU A 580 44.66 10.52 21.01
C GLU A 580 43.41 9.82 21.55
N TYR A 581 43.18 8.57 21.15
CA TYR A 581 41.96 7.83 21.52
C TYR A 581 42.01 7.19 22.92
N GLY A 582 43.16 6.72 23.37
CA GLY A 582 43.31 5.95 24.62
C GLY A 582 44.32 6.51 25.62
N GLY A 583 44.90 7.68 25.34
CA GLY A 583 45.95 8.31 26.16
C GLY A 583 47.21 7.45 26.25
N HIS A 584 47.97 7.61 27.34
CA HIS A 584 49.18 6.81 27.60
C HIS A 584 48.92 5.29 27.60
N LYS A 585 47.78 4.86 28.17
CA LYS A 585 47.41 3.45 28.20
C LYS A 585 47.10 2.91 26.80
N GLY A 586 46.41 3.70 25.97
CA GLY A 586 46.16 3.35 24.56
C GLY A 586 47.46 3.22 23.77
N LYS A 587 48.41 4.13 23.99
CA LYS A 587 49.75 4.04 23.39
C LYS A 587 50.48 2.75 23.77
N GLU A 588 50.51 2.40 25.05
CA GLU A 588 51.13 1.14 25.51
C GLU A 588 50.47 -0.09 24.89
N ILE A 589 49.13 -0.12 24.84
CA ILE A 589 48.37 -1.21 24.22
C ILE A 589 48.62 -1.28 22.71
N GLY A 590 48.69 -0.13 22.03
CA GLY A 590 49.01 -0.06 20.60
C GLY A 590 50.41 -0.58 20.30
N ALA A 591 51.41 -0.16 21.08
CA ALA A 591 52.80 -0.63 20.96
C ALA A 591 52.91 -2.14 21.24
N GLU A 592 52.20 -2.65 22.25
CA GLU A 592 52.14 -4.07 22.56
C GLU A 592 51.48 -4.87 21.44
N LEU A 593 50.35 -4.39 20.89
CA LEU A 593 49.66 -5.03 19.76
C LEU A 593 50.57 -5.13 18.54
N LEU A 594 51.27 -4.04 18.20
CA LEU A 594 52.24 -4.02 17.10
C LEU A 594 53.38 -5.00 17.36
N SER A 595 53.92 -5.05 18.58
CA SER A 595 55.01 -5.94 18.98
C SER A 595 54.64 -7.42 18.86
N GLN A 596 53.45 -7.79 19.33
CA GLN A 596 52.89 -9.13 19.17
C GLN A 596 52.67 -9.48 17.70
N TYR A 597 52.08 -8.54 16.94
CA TYR A 597 51.77 -8.75 15.54
C TYR A 597 53.03 -8.97 14.68
N ILE A 598 54.07 -8.14 14.81
CA ILE A 598 55.33 -8.31 14.07
C ILE A 598 56.12 -9.55 14.49
N SER A 599 55.92 -10.03 15.72
CA SER A 599 56.56 -11.24 16.25
C SER A 599 55.80 -12.53 15.89
N GLY A 600 54.71 -12.42 15.12
CA GLY A 600 53.94 -13.57 14.64
C GLY A 600 52.98 -14.19 15.67
N PHE A 601 52.63 -13.45 16.74
CA PHE A 601 51.56 -13.87 17.64
C PHE A 601 50.21 -13.71 16.97
N ASN A 602 49.24 -14.56 17.34
CA ASN A 602 47.86 -14.42 16.89
C ASN A 602 47.22 -13.23 17.59
N THR A 603 47.13 -12.09 16.90
CA THR A 603 46.46 -10.89 17.38
C THR A 603 45.08 -10.74 16.75
N SER A 604 44.14 -10.19 17.52
CA SER A 604 42.81 -9.81 17.06
C SER A 604 42.58 -8.32 17.27
N ILE A 605 41.75 -7.75 16.41
CA ILE A 605 41.21 -6.41 16.56
C ILE A 605 39.68 -6.50 16.61
N THR A 606 39.07 -5.61 17.38
CA THR A 606 37.62 -5.48 17.43
C THR A 606 37.21 -4.23 16.69
N VAL A 607 36.31 -4.37 15.72
CA VAL A 607 35.69 -3.24 15.03
C VAL A 607 34.31 -3.01 15.64
N GLN A 608 34.04 -1.79 16.07
CA GLN A 608 32.80 -1.44 16.74
C GLN A 608 32.25 -0.12 16.20
N ALA A 609 30.98 -0.11 15.83
CA ALA A 609 30.28 1.14 15.52
C ALA A 609 30.08 1.98 16.80
N HIS A 610 29.73 3.25 16.62
CA HIS A 610 29.44 4.22 17.68
C HIS A 610 28.29 5.11 17.21
N GLU A 611 27.79 5.99 18.08
CA GLU A 611 26.62 6.82 17.79
C GLU A 611 26.78 7.68 16.52
N GLN A 612 27.99 8.15 16.23
CA GLN A 612 28.32 8.97 15.06
C GLN A 612 28.78 8.15 13.85
N SER A 613 28.63 6.82 13.86
CA SER A 613 28.98 5.97 12.71
C SER A 613 28.20 6.35 11.45
N VAL A 614 26.95 6.77 11.61
CA VAL A 614 26.09 7.34 10.57
C VAL A 614 25.57 8.69 11.10
N PRO A 615 26.25 9.81 10.83
CA PRO A 615 25.95 11.10 11.50
C PRO A 615 24.49 11.56 11.36
N ALA A 616 23.89 11.40 10.17
CA ALA A 616 22.50 11.75 9.91
C ALA A 616 21.47 10.78 10.51
N ALA A 617 21.89 9.58 10.96
CA ALA A 617 21.03 8.59 11.60
C ALA A 617 21.73 7.94 12.81
N PRO A 618 21.88 8.67 13.94
CA PRO A 618 22.63 8.18 15.10
C PRO A 618 22.07 6.91 15.72
N TYR A 619 20.77 6.66 15.57
CA TYR A 619 20.11 5.44 16.05
C TYR A 619 20.69 4.18 15.39
N ILE A 620 21.08 4.24 14.11
CA ILE A 620 21.76 3.13 13.42
C ILE A 620 23.14 2.88 14.06
N GLY A 621 23.89 3.96 14.34
CA GLY A 621 25.18 3.88 15.01
C GLY A 621 25.10 3.28 16.42
N ARG A 622 24.13 3.73 17.22
CA ARG A 622 23.85 3.19 18.56
C ARG A 622 23.42 1.72 18.54
N LEU A 623 22.68 1.32 17.52
CA LEU A 623 22.30 -0.08 17.34
C LEU A 623 23.52 -0.95 17.02
N LEU A 624 24.29 -0.56 15.99
CA LEU A 624 25.43 -1.34 15.52
C LEU A 624 26.56 -1.40 16.55
N SER A 625 26.66 -0.42 17.46
CA SER A 625 27.66 -0.44 18.55
C SER A 625 27.46 -1.61 19.51
N ARG A 626 26.25 -2.18 19.60
CA ARG A 626 25.94 -3.37 20.41
C ARG A 626 26.48 -4.67 19.81
N PHE A 627 26.99 -4.64 18.58
CA PHE A 627 27.49 -5.80 17.84
C PHE A 627 28.97 -5.65 17.45
N PRO A 628 29.90 -5.65 18.42
CA PRO A 628 31.32 -5.61 18.13
C PRO A 628 31.75 -6.84 17.32
N ILE A 629 32.55 -6.61 16.29
CA ILE A 629 33.05 -7.68 15.42
C ILE A 629 34.55 -7.86 15.69
N GLU A 630 34.90 -8.96 16.35
CA GLU A 630 36.29 -9.36 16.53
C GLU A 630 36.78 -10.14 15.30
N ARG A 631 37.96 -9.75 14.79
CA ARG A 631 38.62 -10.41 13.67
C ARG A 631 40.12 -10.55 13.92
N PRO A 632 40.74 -11.66 13.47
CA PRO A 632 42.19 -11.77 13.47
C PRO A 632 42.77 -10.68 12.56
N MET A 633 43.90 -10.11 12.99
CA MET A 633 44.58 -9.06 12.24
C MET A 633 45.13 -9.65 10.92
N PRO A 634 44.88 -9.01 9.75
CA PRO A 634 45.31 -9.57 8.47
C PRO A 634 46.84 -9.58 8.38
N HIS A 635 47.44 -10.68 7.90
CA HIS A 635 48.90 -10.78 7.77
C HIS A 635 49.47 -9.84 6.68
N LEU A 636 50.54 -9.13 7.01
CA LEU A 636 51.33 -8.35 6.04
C LEU A 636 52.12 -9.31 5.15
N SER A 637 51.84 -9.30 3.85
CA SER A 637 52.63 -10.05 2.88
C SER A 637 53.91 -9.30 2.53
N THR A 638 55.09 -9.82 2.89
CA THR A 638 56.37 -9.27 2.42
C THR A 638 56.76 -9.86 1.05
N PRO A 639 57.56 -9.17 0.22
CA PRO A 639 57.92 -9.62 -1.13
C PRO A 639 58.56 -11.02 -1.14
N LYS A 640 58.11 -11.92 -2.02
CA LYS A 640 58.73 -13.24 -2.21
C LYS A 640 60.13 -13.08 -2.81
N LYS A 641 61.07 -13.96 -2.43
CA LYS A 641 62.40 -14.03 -3.06
C LYS A 641 62.19 -14.30 -4.58
N PRO A 642 62.90 -13.62 -5.49
CA PRO A 642 62.91 -14.03 -6.89
C PRO A 642 63.36 -15.49 -6.94
N SER A 643 62.61 -16.32 -7.67
CA SER A 643 62.96 -17.71 -7.93
C SER A 643 64.09 -17.68 -8.96
N ASP A 644 65.33 -17.70 -8.50
CA ASP A 644 66.43 -18.14 -9.37
C ASP A 644 66.27 -19.66 -9.52
N GLY A 645 66.28 -20.13 -10.77
CA GLY A 645 65.93 -21.51 -11.12
C GLY A 645 66.77 -22.55 -10.38
N ASP A 646 66.12 -23.68 -10.09
CA ASP A 646 66.66 -25.00 -9.81
C ASP A 646 67.87 -25.07 -8.85
N GLU A 647 67.73 -24.63 -7.60
CA GLU A 647 68.57 -25.14 -6.50
C GLU A 647 67.72 -25.35 -5.23
N ASP A 648 67.58 -26.63 -4.86
CA ASP A 648 67.15 -27.23 -3.60
C ASP A 648 66.32 -26.35 -2.63
N GLU A 649 65.00 -26.56 -2.64
CA GLU A 649 64.11 -26.15 -1.55
C GLU A 649 64.66 -26.70 -0.23
N ASP A 650 65.13 -25.80 0.65
CA ASP A 650 65.42 -26.12 2.05
C ASP A 650 64.14 -26.76 2.63
N PRO A 651 64.15 -28.03 3.09
CA PRO A 651 62.96 -28.79 3.47
C PRO A 651 62.19 -28.25 4.70
N ASP A 652 62.60 -27.08 5.20
CA ASP A 652 62.11 -26.39 6.39
C ASP A 652 61.59 -24.96 6.09
N ASP A 653 61.53 -24.48 4.84
CA ASP A 653 60.90 -23.18 4.54
C ASP A 653 59.39 -23.30 4.71
N ASP A 654 58.84 -22.73 5.78
CA ASP A 654 57.41 -22.74 6.10
C ASP A 654 56.57 -21.89 5.13
N GLY A 655 57.16 -21.43 4.02
CA GLY A 655 56.51 -20.72 2.91
C GLY A 655 56.05 -19.32 3.32
N LYS A 656 56.48 -18.84 4.49
CA LYS A 656 56.01 -17.60 5.11
C LYS A 656 57.04 -16.48 4.94
N SER A 657 56.51 -15.29 4.67
CA SER A 657 57.29 -14.08 4.44
C SER A 657 57.64 -13.41 5.77
N HIS A 658 58.92 -13.37 6.16
CA HIS A 658 59.39 -12.73 7.40
C HIS A 658 60.03 -11.35 7.15
N PHE A 659 59.99 -10.47 8.16
CA PHE A 659 60.66 -9.16 8.11
C PHE A 659 62.19 -9.30 8.06
N ILE A 660 62.76 -10.19 8.86
CA ILE A 660 64.18 -10.59 8.77
C ILE A 660 64.26 -11.80 7.86
N ARG A 661 64.92 -11.67 6.70
CA ARG A 661 65.10 -12.76 5.73
C ARG A 661 66.27 -13.65 6.06
N SER A 662 67.39 -13.02 6.38
CA SER A 662 68.63 -13.71 6.73
C SER A 662 69.49 -12.77 7.55
N THR A 663 70.41 -13.35 8.29
CA THR A 663 71.46 -12.60 8.99
C THR A 663 72.81 -13.16 8.56
N THR A 664 73.79 -12.29 8.36
CA THR A 664 75.18 -12.69 8.16
C THR A 664 75.99 -12.15 9.33
N MET A 665 76.63 -13.05 10.07
CA MET A 665 77.48 -12.74 11.20
C MET A 665 78.95 -12.82 10.79
N HIS A 666 79.69 -11.74 10.99
CA HIS A 666 81.12 -11.63 10.71
C HIS A 666 81.90 -11.70 12.02
N LEU A 667 82.68 -12.76 12.21
CA LEU A 667 83.38 -13.02 13.46
C LEU A 667 84.58 -12.09 13.67
N ILE A 668 85.37 -11.80 12.63
CA ILE A 668 86.58 -10.96 12.75
C ILE A 668 86.21 -9.51 13.02
N SER A 669 85.28 -8.95 12.23
CA SER A 669 84.82 -7.58 12.43
C SER A 669 83.86 -7.43 13.60
N SER A 670 83.38 -8.54 14.17
CA SER A 670 82.35 -8.57 15.21
C SER A 670 81.12 -7.75 14.81
N THR A 671 80.61 -7.99 13.60
CA THR A 671 79.42 -7.31 13.06
C THR A 671 78.38 -8.29 12.54
N ALA A 672 77.12 -7.86 12.50
CA ALA A 672 76.02 -8.57 11.88
C ALA A 672 75.34 -7.68 10.82
N VAL A 673 75.01 -8.28 9.68
CA VAL A 673 74.24 -7.66 8.61
C VAL A 673 72.93 -8.42 8.45
N PHE A 674 71.82 -7.71 8.50
CA PHE A 674 70.47 -8.28 8.36
C PHE A 674 69.93 -7.94 6.99
N THR A 675 69.43 -8.94 6.27
CA THR A 675 68.61 -8.73 5.09
C THR A 675 67.17 -8.52 5.56
N LEU A 676 66.66 -7.31 5.40
CA LEU A 676 65.35 -6.88 5.85
C LEU A 676 64.39 -6.75 4.66
N ALA A 677 63.20 -7.32 4.80
CA ALA A 677 62.10 -7.18 3.86
C ALA A 677 61.09 -6.17 4.40
N SER A 678 61.05 -4.97 3.82
CA SER A 678 60.05 -3.97 4.20
C SER A 678 58.65 -4.51 3.87
N PRO A 679 57.69 -4.44 4.81
CA PRO A 679 56.31 -4.83 4.55
C PRO A 679 55.55 -3.79 3.70
N PHE A 680 56.14 -2.60 3.50
CA PHE A 680 55.52 -1.50 2.77
C PHE A 680 56.02 -1.45 1.32
N ARG A 681 55.12 -1.19 0.38
CA ARG A 681 55.45 -1.12 -1.06
C ARG A 681 55.99 0.24 -1.51
N SER A 682 55.65 1.31 -0.80
CA SER A 682 55.95 2.69 -1.19
C SER A 682 56.55 3.54 -0.06
N THR A 683 56.57 3.04 1.18
CA THR A 683 56.98 3.81 2.35
C THR A 683 58.28 3.26 2.95
N THR A 684 59.26 4.12 3.15
CA THR A 684 60.51 3.79 3.83
C THR A 684 60.30 3.78 5.34
N LEU A 685 60.61 2.66 5.98
CA LEU A 685 60.63 2.53 7.43
C LEU A 685 62.04 2.83 7.95
N TYR A 686 62.17 3.49 9.10
CA TYR A 686 63.46 3.73 9.74
C TYR A 686 63.52 2.99 11.07
N LEU A 687 64.60 2.27 11.31
CA LEU A 687 64.93 1.75 12.63
C LEU A 687 65.81 2.78 13.31
N THR A 688 65.34 3.39 14.40
CA THR A 688 66.01 4.53 15.05
C THR A 688 66.99 4.11 16.13
N ASN A 689 66.68 3.02 16.83
CA ASN A 689 67.55 2.39 17.80
C ASN A 689 67.20 0.89 17.85
N MET A 690 68.14 0.09 18.34
CA MET A 690 67.97 -1.34 18.49
C MET A 690 68.80 -1.85 19.66
N ASN A 691 68.14 -2.59 20.55
CA ASN A 691 68.76 -3.37 21.61
C ASN A 691 68.31 -4.82 21.43
N ALA A 692 69.16 -5.64 20.80
CA ALA A 692 68.85 -7.02 20.44
C ALA A 692 69.76 -8.01 21.17
N THR A 693 69.20 -9.14 21.57
CA THR A 693 69.94 -10.28 22.12
C THR A 693 69.59 -11.53 21.33
N ALA A 694 70.61 -12.23 20.84
CA ALA A 694 70.48 -13.51 20.17
C ALA A 694 70.75 -14.67 21.13
N TYR A 695 70.04 -15.77 20.95
CA TYR A 695 70.13 -16.98 21.76
C TYR A 695 70.21 -18.23 20.88
N HIS A 696 71.05 -19.17 21.30
CA HIS A 696 71.15 -20.54 20.77
C HIS A 696 70.82 -21.51 21.91
N ASP A 697 69.81 -22.37 21.75
CA ASP A 697 69.34 -23.31 22.79
C ASP A 697 69.14 -22.67 24.19
N GLY A 698 68.65 -21.43 24.22
CA GLY A 698 68.43 -20.68 25.46
C GLY A 698 69.67 -19.99 26.04
N HIS A 699 70.85 -20.20 25.46
CA HIS A 699 72.09 -19.53 25.87
C HIS A 699 72.36 -18.29 25.01
N VAL A 700 72.77 -17.19 25.65
CA VAL A 700 73.11 -15.93 24.96
C VAL A 700 74.27 -16.17 24.00
N ALA A 701 74.08 -15.79 22.74
CA ALA A 701 75.05 -15.95 21.68
C ALA A 701 75.76 -14.62 21.35
N GLY A 702 75.02 -13.51 21.39
CA GLY A 702 75.56 -12.17 21.19
C GLY A 702 74.51 -11.08 21.44
N LYS A 703 74.98 -9.85 21.64
CA LYS A 703 74.14 -8.66 21.87
C LYS A 703 74.46 -7.58 20.85
N ILE A 704 73.44 -6.85 20.41
CA ILE A 704 73.58 -5.68 19.55
C ILE A 704 72.96 -4.51 20.28
N LEU A 705 73.74 -3.44 20.48
CA LEU A 705 73.25 -2.15 20.92
C LEU A 705 73.63 -1.12 19.85
N TYR A 706 72.62 -0.52 19.23
CA TYR A 706 72.81 0.40 18.11
C TYR A 706 71.81 1.55 18.19
N ASP A 707 72.31 2.77 18.38
CA ASP A 707 71.47 3.97 18.62
C ASP A 707 71.39 4.93 17.43
N LEU A 708 71.92 4.52 16.26
CA LEU A 708 71.90 5.32 15.04
C LEU A 708 70.75 4.89 14.11
N PRO A 709 70.03 5.84 13.50
CA PRO A 709 68.95 5.50 12.60
C PRO A 709 69.45 4.96 11.26
N PHE A 710 68.79 3.94 10.72
CA PHE A 710 68.99 3.47 9.35
C PHE A 710 67.68 3.19 8.62
N ALA A 711 67.70 3.31 7.29
CA ALA A 711 66.54 3.17 6.43
C ALA A 711 66.32 1.71 6.00
N VAL A 712 65.05 1.31 5.96
CA VAL A 712 64.54 0.05 5.42
C VAL A 712 63.57 0.43 4.29
N PRO A 713 64.09 0.70 3.07
CA PRO A 713 63.26 1.08 1.93
C PRO A 713 62.32 -0.07 1.51
N PRO A 714 61.26 0.22 0.73
CA PRO A 714 60.40 -0.80 0.15
C PRO A 714 61.20 -1.90 -0.59
N GLY A 715 60.82 -3.16 -0.40
CA GLY A 715 61.52 -4.30 -0.98
C GLY A 715 62.53 -4.94 -0.02
N LEU A 716 63.59 -5.53 -0.59
CA LEU A 716 64.69 -6.13 0.16
C LEU A 716 65.82 -5.11 0.31
N SER A 717 66.33 -4.98 1.53
CA SER A 717 67.45 -4.08 1.85
C SER A 717 68.37 -4.75 2.88
N GLU A 718 69.62 -4.31 2.93
CA GLU A 718 70.56 -4.75 3.96
C GLU A 718 70.71 -3.67 5.03
N SER A 719 70.81 -4.10 6.29
CA SER A 719 71.18 -3.22 7.38
C SER A 719 72.63 -2.74 7.22
N PRO A 720 73.04 -1.65 7.89
CA PRO A 720 74.46 -1.40 8.11
C PRO A 720 75.11 -2.57 8.85
N HIS A 721 76.45 -2.60 8.88
CA HIS A 721 77.19 -3.50 9.75
C HIS A 721 76.94 -3.14 11.21
N LEU A 722 76.10 -3.92 11.88
CA LEU A 722 75.70 -3.69 13.26
C LEU A 722 76.73 -4.33 14.20
N PRO A 723 77.30 -3.60 15.17
CA PRO A 723 78.30 -4.15 16.08
C PRO A 723 77.67 -5.22 16.98
N VAL A 724 78.36 -6.35 17.12
CA VAL A 724 77.93 -7.48 17.95
C VAL A 724 78.90 -7.64 19.11
N ASP A 725 78.39 -7.55 20.32
CA ASP A 725 79.08 -7.95 21.53
C ASP A 725 78.89 -9.45 21.76
N TRP A 726 79.91 -10.23 21.40
CA TRP A 726 79.89 -11.68 21.54
C TRP A 726 80.00 -12.07 23.00
N SER A 727 79.18 -13.02 23.43
CA SER A 727 79.30 -13.61 24.77
C SER A 727 80.43 -14.65 24.78
N PHE A 728 81.68 -14.20 24.77
CA PHE A 728 82.86 -15.07 24.74
C PHE A 728 82.85 -16.08 25.90
N GLY A 729 83.10 -17.35 25.58
CA GLY A 729 83.06 -18.47 26.55
C GLY A 729 81.67 -19.01 26.87
N SER A 730 80.62 -18.49 26.23
CA SER A 730 79.27 -19.05 26.33
C SER A 730 79.05 -20.21 25.34
N LEU A 731 78.14 -21.11 25.70
CA LEU A 731 77.67 -22.19 24.81
C LEU A 731 77.05 -21.63 23.51
N GLY A 732 76.46 -20.43 23.56
CA GLY A 732 75.89 -19.76 22.39
C GLY A 732 76.95 -19.24 21.42
N TYR A 733 78.04 -18.65 21.91
CA TYR A 733 79.17 -18.22 21.06
C TYR A 733 79.93 -19.41 20.47
N ASP A 734 80.11 -20.48 21.24
CA ASP A 734 80.76 -21.70 20.76
C ASP A 734 79.98 -22.35 19.60
N ALA A 735 78.64 -22.29 19.64
CA ALA A 735 77.79 -22.74 18.55
C ALA A 735 78.00 -21.91 17.27
N ILE A 736 78.09 -20.57 17.40
CA ILE A 736 78.37 -19.68 16.26
C ILE A 736 79.75 -19.99 15.67
N LYS A 737 80.78 -20.15 16.50
CA LYS A 737 82.15 -20.47 16.04
C LYS A 737 82.20 -21.82 15.31
N LYS A 738 81.48 -22.83 15.81
CA LYS A 738 81.37 -24.16 15.17
C LYS A 738 80.63 -24.10 13.83
N ALA A 739 79.73 -23.14 13.66
CA ALA A 739 79.00 -22.91 12.42
C ALA A 739 79.75 -22.04 11.40
N LEU A 740 81.03 -21.70 11.64
CA LEU A 740 81.84 -20.91 10.71
C LEU A 740 81.90 -21.57 9.32
N GLY A 741 81.49 -20.81 8.29
CA GLY A 741 81.38 -21.32 6.92
C GLY A 741 80.04 -22.00 6.60
N GLY A 742 79.11 -22.05 7.56
CA GLY A 742 77.78 -22.63 7.42
C GLY A 742 76.67 -21.72 7.98
N GLN A 743 75.53 -22.32 8.30
CA GLN A 743 74.35 -21.65 8.84
C GLN A 743 73.97 -22.15 10.23
N LEU A 744 73.46 -21.24 11.06
CA LEU A 744 72.96 -21.53 12.40
C LEU A 744 71.59 -20.90 12.58
N LYS A 745 70.63 -21.62 13.18
CA LYS A 745 69.32 -21.06 13.55
C LYS A 745 69.42 -20.44 14.94
N LEU A 746 69.10 -19.16 15.06
CA LEU A 746 69.11 -18.41 16.32
C LEU A 746 67.71 -17.91 16.67
N SER A 747 67.42 -17.82 17.96
CA SER A 747 66.28 -17.03 18.43
C SER A 747 66.76 -15.64 18.81
N ALA A 748 65.92 -14.62 18.61
CA ALA A 748 66.28 -13.24 18.90
C ALA A 748 65.15 -12.55 19.64
N PHE A 749 65.54 -11.68 20.59
CA PHE A 749 64.64 -10.74 21.23
C PHE A 749 65.23 -9.34 21.12
N ALA A 750 64.44 -8.36 20.68
CA ALA A 750 64.91 -7.01 20.48
C ALA A 750 63.91 -5.96 20.93
N TYR A 751 64.38 -4.86 21.52
CA TYR A 751 63.65 -3.60 21.62
C TYR A 751 64.11 -2.70 20.50
N VAL A 752 63.18 -2.19 19.71
CA VAL A 752 63.47 -1.47 18.48
C VAL A 752 62.61 -0.21 18.42
N GLY A 753 63.27 0.93 18.24
CA GLY A 753 62.61 2.17 17.88
C GLY A 753 62.33 2.19 16.39
N VAL A 754 61.08 2.46 16.02
CA VAL A 754 60.60 2.51 14.64
C VAL A 754 60.11 3.91 14.33
N ARG A 755 60.45 4.42 13.14
CA ARG A 755 59.94 5.69 12.62
C ARG A 755 59.42 5.53 11.19
N ILE A 756 58.22 6.04 10.94
CA ILE A 756 57.61 6.13 9.62
C ILE A 756 57.15 7.57 9.44
N GLY A 757 57.77 8.32 8.52
CA GLY A 757 57.51 9.76 8.41
C GLY A 757 57.82 10.48 9.73
N GLU A 758 56.80 11.14 10.28
CA GLU A 758 56.85 11.80 11.60
C GLU A 758 56.54 10.85 12.77
N TRP A 759 55.81 9.77 12.52
CA TRP A 759 55.36 8.82 13.53
C TRP A 759 56.52 8.02 14.11
N ARG A 760 56.54 7.87 15.44
CA ARG A 760 57.59 7.15 16.17
C ARG A 760 57.00 6.26 17.24
N GLU A 761 57.48 5.03 17.32
CA GLU A 761 57.09 4.10 18.37
C GLU A 761 58.24 3.18 18.79
N ASN A 762 58.22 2.73 20.04
CA ASN A 762 59.13 1.70 20.53
C ASN A 762 58.37 0.38 20.65
N VAL A 763 58.84 -0.65 19.96
CA VAL A 763 58.24 -1.98 19.94
C VAL A 763 59.26 -3.03 20.36
N TRP A 764 58.78 -4.17 20.84
CA TRP A 764 59.62 -5.35 21.02
C TRP A 764 59.37 -6.36 19.90
N PHE A 765 60.39 -7.14 19.57
CA PHE A 765 60.34 -8.19 18.57
C PHE A 765 60.89 -9.50 19.15
N LYS A 766 60.19 -10.61 18.89
CA LYS A 766 60.62 -11.96 19.26
C LYS A 766 60.59 -12.88 18.04
N GLY A 767 61.77 -13.28 17.58
CA GLY A 767 61.92 -14.23 16.46
C GLY A 767 62.42 -15.58 16.94
N GLY A 768 61.76 -16.67 16.51
CA GLY A 768 62.22 -18.04 16.72
C GLY A 768 62.74 -18.63 15.41
N LYS A 769 64.01 -19.07 15.37
CA LYS A 769 64.65 -19.75 14.22
C LYS A 769 65.04 -18.85 13.05
N ILE A 770 65.64 -17.68 13.32
CA ILE A 770 66.25 -16.83 12.28
C ILE A 770 67.53 -17.52 11.78
N GLY A 771 67.63 -17.77 10.47
CA GLY A 771 68.83 -18.32 9.84
C GLY A 771 69.97 -17.30 9.80
N ALA A 772 71.10 -17.64 10.41
CA ALA A 772 72.31 -16.83 10.46
C ALA A 772 73.47 -17.54 9.73
N ASN A 773 73.94 -16.95 8.62
CA ASN A 773 75.17 -17.34 7.95
C ASN A 773 76.38 -16.86 8.77
N VAL A 774 77.32 -17.74 9.09
CA VAL A 774 78.53 -17.34 9.83
C VAL A 774 79.71 -17.26 8.87
N ARG A 775 80.28 -16.07 8.75
CA ARG A 775 81.45 -15.76 7.92
C ARG A 775 82.58 -15.23 8.79
N LEU A 776 83.79 -15.25 8.22
CA LEU A 776 84.95 -14.59 8.81
C LEU A 776 84.71 -13.08 8.88
#